data_AF-A0A951KXG5-F1
#
_entry.id   AF-A0A951KXG5-F1
#
_cell.length_a   1.000
_cell.length_b   1.000
_cell.length_c   1.000
_cell.angle_alpha   90.00
_cell.angle_beta   90.00
_cell.angle_gamma   90.00
#
_symmetry.space_group_name_H-M   'P 1'
#
loop_
_entity.id
_entity.type
_entity.pdbx_description
1 polymer ?
#
loop_
_entity_poly.entity_id
_entity_poly.type
_entity_poly.pdbx_seq_one_letter_code
_entity_poly.pdbx_strand_id
1 'polypeptide(L)'
;MILAGAGVAYASTVGFGDNQVGTEYANGIQVSDDQIIKPIGDRLLTQFGKFMGSTVSPDGRFLAATSADKSVVLQIFDLSSYKLIWTVGSASAINQKLTDGTVGQVGPTYSPDGNFLWLPEQDGLTRFPVNADGTLGSPTTVSIPVVDGHSALVGQTKYSPDGSTLYAALNGQNTVVALDPSTGVVERTWNVGIAPRELTFVGSKLYVSNEGGRQAQPGDTTMGSYGTQVPANGYLGTSTTGTVSVIDTANPSAAVGSIAVGLHPTAMYESGNALFVANTNSDTVSVIDTAADQVVQTIETKPWPSSTVGYEPDGIALTKDGHLLVTLGRANAVAVYRYDGTPKDPVSYVGLLPTDYYPATVATVGDQIVVTNTRGIDARGPAITTYKGPGTVPVSGHDTHSTTASLTRFILPSDLRIARDTATVFAQNGWGRYDVRQARGGRAAPVPVPTRIGDPSTIKHVFLIVKENRTYDQQFGDIGEGNGDPTLAQFGTNTAGQKVTPNQQALAKQFGLYDNTYDVGTNSAEGHNWLMQGDNPEYTESSAGEYQRSYDTEEDVLGHQRSGFLWTAVESAGATARNYGEFEYMEGKPPGTWQQYYCAAKSVESGGDPSQLTTPDLKGNYGSVIPSLNAIADPQSPPFDLSIPDIYRYEIWKQDFEKNGLANFGMIWLSSDHTGGPTTPEAG
;
A
#
# COMPACT_ATOMS: atom_id res chain seq x y z
N MET A 1 -32.49 -34.52 -31.12
CA MET A 1 -32.15 -34.14 -29.74
C MET A 1 -30.65 -34.21 -29.60
N ILE A 2 -29.97 -33.07 -29.65
CA ILE A 2 -28.56 -32.96 -29.27
C ILE A 2 -28.59 -32.46 -27.83
N LEU A 3 -28.28 -33.33 -26.88
CA LEU A 3 -28.03 -32.94 -25.49
C LEU A 3 -26.73 -32.14 -25.48
N ALA A 4 -26.84 -30.80 -25.40
CA ALA A 4 -25.73 -29.95 -25.01
C ALA A 4 -25.51 -30.15 -23.51
N GLY A 5 -24.55 -31.01 -23.15
CA GLY A 5 -24.14 -31.18 -21.77
C GLY A 5 -23.43 -29.92 -21.28
N ALA A 6 -24.07 -29.18 -20.37
CA ALA A 6 -23.38 -28.22 -19.53
C ALA A 6 -22.44 -29.01 -18.61
N GLY A 7 -21.17 -29.10 -18.99
CA GLY A 7 -20.14 -29.66 -18.12
C GLY A 7 -19.83 -28.66 -17.02
N VAL A 8 -20.41 -28.87 -15.84
CA VAL A 8 -19.92 -28.21 -14.61
C VAL A 8 -18.58 -28.85 -14.29
N ALA A 9 -17.50 -28.14 -14.61
CA ALA A 9 -16.18 -28.53 -14.16
C ALA A 9 -16.08 -28.22 -12.65
N TYR A 10 -16.15 -29.24 -11.81
CA TYR A 10 -15.76 -29.12 -10.41
C TYR A 10 -14.22 -29.07 -10.36
N ALA A 11 -13.67 -27.86 -10.24
CA ALA A 11 -12.36 -27.71 -9.66
C ALA A 11 -12.57 -27.70 -8.14
N SER A 12 -12.19 -28.79 -7.45
CA SER A 12 -12.07 -28.71 -5.98
C SER A 12 -10.77 -27.96 -5.69
N THR A 13 -10.85 -26.65 -5.57
CA THR A 13 -9.97 -25.97 -4.62
C THR A 13 -10.39 -26.45 -3.23
N VAL A 14 -9.44 -26.57 -2.31
CA VAL A 14 -9.78 -26.77 -0.90
C VAL A 14 -10.79 -25.68 -0.54
N GLY A 15 -11.94 -26.05 0.04
CA GLY A 15 -12.94 -25.05 0.41
C GLY A 15 -12.27 -23.98 1.25
N PHE A 16 -12.28 -22.74 0.77
CA PHE A 16 -11.98 -21.59 1.61
C PHE A 16 -13.02 -21.64 2.74
N GLY A 17 -12.56 -21.55 3.99
CA GLY A 17 -13.47 -21.65 5.13
C GLY A 17 -14.49 -20.50 5.14
N ASP A 18 -15.44 -20.51 6.06
CA ASP A 18 -16.44 -19.43 6.18
C ASP A 18 -15.93 -18.28 7.07
N ASN A 19 -14.61 -18.07 7.12
CA ASN A 19 -13.99 -17.15 8.06
C ASN A 19 -14.23 -15.69 7.66
N GLN A 20 -14.92 -14.92 8.48
CA GLN A 20 -15.12 -13.49 8.26
C GLN A 20 -13.94 -12.65 8.79
N VAL A 21 -13.49 -11.67 8.00
CA VAL A 21 -12.48 -10.68 8.39
C VAL A 21 -12.87 -9.96 9.69
N GLY A 22 -11.89 -9.73 10.56
CA GLY A 22 -12.06 -9.10 11.87
C GLY A 22 -12.63 -10.01 12.95
N THR A 23 -12.82 -11.30 12.65
CA THR A 23 -13.33 -12.30 13.61
C THR A 23 -12.18 -13.13 14.20
N GLU A 24 -12.19 -13.29 15.53
CA GLU A 24 -11.25 -14.16 16.25
C GLU A 24 -11.75 -15.61 16.27
N TYR A 25 -10.93 -16.53 15.76
CA TYR A 25 -11.13 -17.98 15.79
C TYR A 25 -10.15 -18.64 16.76
N ALA A 26 -10.28 -19.95 16.97
CA ALA A 26 -9.40 -20.69 17.89
C ALA A 26 -7.90 -20.58 17.54
N ASN A 27 -7.59 -20.42 16.26
CA ASN A 27 -6.23 -20.31 15.73
C ASN A 27 -5.75 -18.88 15.50
N GLY A 28 -6.59 -17.86 15.68
CA GLY A 28 -6.23 -16.44 15.50
C GLY A 28 -7.33 -15.61 14.85
N ILE A 29 -7.02 -14.35 14.56
CA ILE A 29 -7.92 -13.42 13.88
C ILE A 29 -7.77 -13.52 12.36
N GLN A 30 -8.89 -13.61 11.64
CA GLN A 30 -8.91 -13.51 10.19
C GLN A 30 -8.72 -12.04 9.78
N VAL A 31 -7.69 -11.76 8.98
CA VAL A 31 -7.41 -10.44 8.42
C VAL A 31 -7.65 -10.42 6.91
N SER A 32 -7.58 -9.23 6.31
CA SER A 32 -8.01 -8.98 4.93
C SER A 32 -7.08 -9.56 3.86
N ASP A 33 -5.90 -10.05 4.23
CA ASP A 33 -4.90 -10.65 3.33
C ASP A 33 -4.97 -12.19 3.27
N ASP A 34 -6.12 -12.78 3.62
CA ASP A 34 -6.36 -14.23 3.74
C ASP A 34 -5.49 -14.93 4.80
N GLN A 35 -4.99 -14.19 5.79
CA GLN A 35 -4.22 -14.77 6.89
C GLN A 35 -5.07 -14.90 8.17
N ILE A 36 -4.78 -15.95 8.94
CA ILE A 36 -5.31 -16.12 10.30
C ILE A 36 -4.17 -15.91 11.27
N ILE A 37 -4.03 -14.70 11.78
CA ILE A 37 -2.86 -14.29 12.55
C ILE A 37 -3.10 -14.43 14.05
N LYS A 38 -2.03 -14.78 14.77
CA LYS A 38 -2.03 -14.86 16.23
C LYS A 38 -0.68 -14.36 16.72
N PRO A 39 -0.58 -13.06 17.09
CA PRO A 39 0.69 -12.46 17.50
C PRO A 39 1.28 -13.14 18.73
N ILE A 40 2.61 -13.12 18.82
CA ILE A 40 3.31 -13.48 20.05
C ILE A 40 3.14 -12.38 21.11
N GLY A 41 3.04 -12.79 22.38
CA GLY A 41 3.02 -11.87 23.51
C GLY A 41 1.68 -11.18 23.72
N ASP A 42 1.74 -9.95 24.23
CA ASP A 42 0.56 -9.13 24.48
C ASP A 42 0.23 -8.29 23.23
N ARG A 43 -1.06 -8.04 23.04
CA ARG A 43 -1.60 -7.21 21.95
C ARG A 43 -2.47 -6.09 22.52
N LEU A 44 -2.27 -4.87 22.03
CA LEU A 44 -3.09 -3.70 22.34
C LEU A 44 -3.62 -3.09 21.05
N LEU A 45 -4.93 -3.23 20.80
CA LEU A 45 -5.61 -2.62 19.66
C LEU A 45 -5.96 -1.15 19.96
N THR A 46 -5.84 -0.29 18.95
CA THR A 46 -6.38 1.07 18.96
C THR A 46 -7.38 1.27 17.82
N GLN A 47 -8.45 2.02 18.10
CA GLN A 47 -9.52 2.34 17.15
C GLN A 47 -9.32 3.67 16.42
N PHE A 48 -8.21 4.35 16.67
CA PHE A 48 -7.99 5.74 16.27
C PHE A 48 -7.22 5.86 14.95
N GLY A 49 -7.46 4.94 14.01
CA GLY A 49 -6.85 4.96 12.68
C GLY A 49 -5.60 4.10 12.55
N LYS A 50 -5.00 4.12 11.35
CA LYS A 50 -3.78 3.38 10.98
C LYS A 50 -2.54 4.07 11.54
N PHE A 51 -1.53 3.31 11.95
CA PHE A 51 -0.24 3.90 12.31
C PHE A 51 0.60 4.20 11.08
N MET A 52 1.22 5.37 11.02
CA MET A 52 2.14 5.76 9.94
C MET A 52 3.61 5.57 10.34
N GLY A 53 3.87 5.48 11.64
CA GLY A 53 5.18 5.20 12.22
C GLY A 53 5.18 5.48 13.72
N SER A 54 6.24 5.10 14.43
CA SER A 54 6.32 5.36 15.86
C SER A 54 7.74 5.49 16.38
N THR A 55 7.87 6.16 17.53
CA THR A 55 9.13 6.35 18.24
C THR A 55 8.92 6.16 19.73
N VAL A 56 9.84 5.44 20.38
CA VAL A 56 9.88 5.29 21.84
C VAL A 56 10.61 6.49 22.46
N SER A 57 10.11 6.99 23.59
CA SER A 57 10.74 8.08 24.33
C SER A 57 12.14 7.69 24.84
N PRO A 58 13.07 8.65 25.04
CA PRO A 58 14.45 8.34 25.45
C PRO A 58 14.56 7.54 26.76
N ASP A 59 13.60 7.68 27.67
CA ASP A 59 13.53 6.92 28.93
C ASP A 59 12.91 5.52 28.78
N GLY A 60 12.44 5.17 27.59
CA GLY A 60 11.80 3.89 27.27
C GLY A 60 10.36 3.76 27.79
N ARG A 61 9.77 4.80 28.38
CA ARG A 61 8.47 4.67 29.04
C ARG A 61 7.28 4.86 28.11
N PHE A 62 7.37 5.76 27.14
CA PHE A 62 6.27 6.12 26.26
C PHE A 62 6.58 5.74 24.82
N LEU A 63 5.53 5.49 24.04
CA LEU A 63 5.62 5.35 22.60
C LEU A 63 4.66 6.35 21.97
N ALA A 64 5.19 7.17 21.06
CA ALA A 64 4.40 8.09 20.25
C ALA A 64 4.28 7.54 18.84
N ALA A 65 3.05 7.43 18.34
CA ALA A 65 2.76 6.92 17.01
C ALA A 65 1.94 7.93 16.19
N THR A 66 2.44 8.28 15.02
CA THR A 66 1.67 9.04 14.02
C THR A 66 0.52 8.18 13.51
N SER A 67 -0.58 8.83 13.15
CA SER A 67 -1.83 8.16 12.80
C SER A 67 -2.50 8.83 11.62
N ALA A 68 -3.12 8.06 10.73
CA ALA A 68 -4.02 8.55 9.69
C ALA A 68 -5.43 7.99 9.92
N ASP A 69 -6.44 8.58 9.26
CA ASP A 69 -7.88 8.36 9.49
C ASP A 69 -8.43 8.86 10.83
N LYS A 70 -9.77 8.77 10.98
CA LYS A 70 -10.53 9.11 12.20
C LYS A 70 -10.32 10.53 12.72
N SER A 71 -9.70 11.41 11.92
CA SER A 71 -9.29 12.75 12.33
C SER A 71 -8.34 12.75 13.55
N VAL A 72 -7.50 11.71 13.67
CA VAL A 72 -6.45 11.58 14.68
C VAL A 72 -5.10 11.50 13.97
N VAL A 73 -4.15 12.34 14.38
CA VAL A 73 -2.81 12.43 13.75
C VAL A 73 -1.69 11.89 14.64
N LEU A 74 -1.92 11.75 15.95
CA LEU A 74 -0.91 11.28 16.90
C LEU A 74 -1.56 10.57 18.10
N GLN A 75 -0.95 9.48 18.54
CA GLN A 75 -1.34 8.66 19.68
C GLN A 75 -0.14 8.43 20.60
N ILE A 76 -0.32 8.56 21.93
CA ILE A 76 0.74 8.32 22.93
C ILE A 76 0.34 7.15 23.83
N PHE A 77 1.24 6.19 23.99
CA PHE A 77 1.07 5.00 24.80
C PHE A 77 2.05 5.01 25.98
N ASP A 78 1.60 4.68 27.19
CA ASP A 78 2.48 4.35 28.31
C ASP A 78 2.79 2.84 28.22
N LEU A 79 4.05 2.50 27.91
CA LEU A 79 4.52 1.12 27.73
C LEU A 79 4.61 0.36 29.06
N SER A 80 4.73 1.06 30.19
CA SER A 80 4.73 0.43 31.52
C SER A 80 3.34 -0.07 31.86
N SER A 81 2.30 0.76 31.64
CA SER A 81 0.91 0.37 31.86
C SER A 81 0.28 -0.40 30.68
N TYR A 82 0.93 -0.33 29.51
CA TYR A 82 0.48 -0.86 28.22
C TYR A 82 -0.89 -0.34 27.79
N LYS A 83 -1.03 0.99 27.77
CA LYS A 83 -2.29 1.66 27.45
C LYS A 83 -2.05 2.89 26.60
N LEU A 84 -3.01 3.18 25.72
CA LEU A 84 -3.16 4.50 25.12
C LEU A 84 -3.53 5.51 26.22
N ILE A 85 -2.79 6.62 26.29
CA ILE A 85 -2.96 7.66 27.31
C ILE A 85 -3.30 9.03 26.73
N TRP A 86 -2.95 9.30 25.46
CA TRP A 86 -3.17 10.60 24.83
C TRP A 86 -3.41 10.46 23.33
N THR A 87 -4.23 11.35 22.79
CA THR A 87 -4.57 11.41 21.36
C THR A 87 -4.60 12.87 20.90
N VAL A 88 -4.19 13.13 19.66
CA VAL A 88 -4.13 14.46 19.06
C VAL A 88 -4.76 14.46 17.67
N GLY A 89 -5.50 15.51 17.32
CA GLY A 89 -6.12 15.66 16.01
C GLY A 89 -7.34 16.59 16.05
N SER A 90 -8.21 16.50 15.05
CA SER A 90 -9.41 17.33 14.92
C SER A 90 -10.70 16.64 15.37
N ALA A 91 -10.68 15.32 15.60
CA ALA A 91 -11.80 14.51 16.06
C ALA A 91 -12.49 15.09 17.31
N SER A 92 -13.83 15.01 17.40
CA SER A 92 -14.61 15.67 18.47
C SER A 92 -14.19 15.27 19.89
N ALA A 93 -13.96 13.97 20.14
CA ALA A 93 -13.52 13.40 21.41
C ALA A 93 -12.01 13.08 21.38
N ILE A 94 -11.18 14.12 21.45
CA ILE A 94 -9.72 14.03 21.41
C ILE A 94 -9.11 14.74 22.62
N ASN A 95 -7.97 14.27 23.12
CA ASN A 95 -7.31 14.92 24.28
C ASN A 95 -6.74 16.29 23.92
N GLN A 96 -6.14 16.41 22.73
CA GLN A 96 -5.54 17.66 22.25
C GLN A 96 -5.94 17.98 20.81
N LYS A 97 -6.40 19.21 20.62
CA LYS A 97 -6.87 19.70 19.32
C LYS A 97 -5.73 20.22 18.47
N LEU A 98 -5.74 19.85 17.20
CA LEU A 98 -4.98 20.49 16.13
C LEU A 98 -5.92 20.90 14.99
N THR A 99 -5.55 21.98 14.31
CA THR A 99 -6.26 22.45 13.12
C THR A 99 -5.75 21.76 11.85
N ASP A 100 -4.45 21.49 11.81
CA ASP A 100 -3.87 20.64 10.79
C ASP A 100 -4.24 19.18 11.10
N GLY A 101 -4.73 18.49 10.07
CA GLY A 101 -5.13 17.09 10.13
C GLY A 101 -4.27 16.20 9.25
N THR A 102 -3.15 16.74 8.75
CA THR A 102 -2.19 16.02 7.93
C THR A 102 -1.15 15.36 8.82
N VAL A 103 -0.57 14.29 8.30
CA VAL A 103 0.55 13.56 8.87
C VAL A 103 1.44 13.14 7.70
N GLY A 104 2.64 12.64 7.99
CA GLY A 104 3.47 11.98 6.98
C GLY A 104 3.64 10.49 7.28
N GLN A 105 4.32 9.79 6.37
CA GLN A 105 4.52 8.33 6.36
C GLN A 105 5.54 7.79 7.39
N VAL A 106 5.83 8.56 8.45
CA VAL A 106 6.89 8.25 9.43
C VAL A 106 6.49 8.64 10.85
N GLY A 107 7.23 8.12 11.83
CA GLY A 107 7.01 8.39 13.25
C GLY A 107 7.42 9.81 13.69
N PRO A 108 6.92 10.26 14.85
CA PRO A 108 7.30 11.55 15.44
C PRO A 108 8.69 11.46 16.10
N THR A 109 9.29 12.60 16.45
CA THR A 109 10.67 12.62 17.00
C THR A 109 10.70 13.26 18.38
N TYR A 110 11.16 12.52 19.39
CA TYR A 110 11.46 13.08 20.70
C TYR A 110 12.77 13.88 20.68
N SER A 111 12.84 14.95 21.47
CA SER A 111 14.12 15.57 21.81
C SER A 111 14.98 14.61 22.63
N PRO A 112 16.32 14.72 22.58
CA PRO A 112 17.20 13.78 23.30
C PRO A 112 16.98 13.72 24.80
N ASP A 113 16.51 14.83 25.39
CA ASP A 113 16.15 14.94 26.81
C ASP A 113 14.71 14.49 27.12
N GLY A 114 13.93 14.12 26.11
CA GLY A 114 12.54 13.67 26.22
C GLY A 114 11.53 14.79 26.51
N ASN A 115 11.96 16.04 26.60
CA ASN A 115 11.10 17.17 27.00
C ASN A 115 10.19 17.68 25.86
N PHE A 116 10.48 17.33 24.60
CA PHE A 116 9.70 17.73 23.44
C PHE A 116 9.44 16.57 22.50
N LEU A 117 8.32 16.65 21.77
CA LEU A 117 7.94 15.73 20.70
C LEU A 117 7.61 16.54 19.45
N TRP A 118 8.16 16.15 18.31
CA TRP A 118 7.91 16.76 17.01
C TRP A 118 7.03 15.86 16.16
N LEU A 119 5.92 16.41 15.69
CA LEU A 119 5.01 15.80 14.75
C LEU A 119 5.26 16.38 13.35
N PRO A 120 5.71 15.59 12.36
CA PRO A 120 5.76 16.02 10.97
C PRO A 120 4.35 16.13 10.36
N GLU A 121 4.13 17.20 9.60
CA GLU A 121 2.88 17.55 8.91
C GLU A 121 3.20 17.92 7.44
N GLN A 122 2.19 18.11 6.60
CA GLN A 122 2.36 18.30 5.16
C GLN A 122 3.33 19.45 4.80
N ASP A 123 3.17 20.62 5.41
CA ASP A 123 3.98 21.82 5.14
C ASP A 123 4.59 22.40 6.43
N GLY A 124 4.88 21.53 7.40
CA GLY A 124 5.36 21.98 8.68
C GLY A 124 5.65 20.89 9.70
N LEU A 125 5.95 21.37 10.90
CA LEU A 125 6.22 20.58 12.09
C LEU A 125 5.46 21.18 13.26
N THR A 126 4.78 20.34 14.03
CA THR A 126 4.21 20.75 15.31
C THR A 126 5.02 20.18 16.48
N ARG A 127 5.49 21.06 17.35
CA ARG A 127 6.28 20.73 18.55
C ARG A 127 5.40 20.77 19.80
N PHE A 128 5.48 19.72 20.61
CA PHE A 128 4.79 19.61 21.89
C PHE A 128 5.80 19.55 23.04
N PRO A 129 5.60 20.30 24.13
CA PRO A 129 6.19 19.95 25.41
C PRO A 129 5.65 18.59 25.88
N VAL A 130 6.49 17.74 26.45
CA VAL A 130 6.11 16.42 26.97
C VAL A 130 6.11 16.48 28.50
N ASN A 131 4.96 16.18 29.11
CA ASN A 131 4.83 16.13 30.56
C ASN A 131 5.35 14.80 31.11
N ALA A 132 5.66 14.75 32.41
CA ALA A 132 6.19 13.56 33.08
C ALA A 132 5.25 12.34 33.06
N ASP A 133 3.95 12.55 32.83
CA ASP A 133 2.95 11.50 32.66
C ASP A 133 2.74 11.08 31.19
N GLY A 134 3.52 11.63 30.26
CA GLY A 134 3.47 11.35 28.83
C GLY A 134 2.44 12.19 28.07
N THR A 135 1.62 12.99 28.75
CA THR A 135 0.68 13.91 28.10
C THR A 135 1.42 15.07 27.44
N LEU A 136 0.78 15.73 26.48
CA LEU A 136 1.39 16.80 25.69
C LEU A 136 0.88 18.18 26.14
N GLY A 137 1.80 19.15 26.18
CA GLY A 137 1.52 20.55 26.48
C GLY A 137 1.06 21.33 25.25
N SER A 138 0.88 22.65 25.41
CA SER A 138 0.48 23.55 24.32
C SER A 138 1.46 23.47 23.14
N PRO A 139 0.97 23.28 21.91
CA PRO A 139 1.83 23.09 20.75
C PRO A 139 2.38 24.42 20.20
N THR A 140 3.52 24.34 19.53
CA THR A 140 4.06 25.40 18.67
C THR A 140 4.30 24.83 17.28
N THR A 141 3.78 25.50 16.25
CA THR A 141 3.95 25.08 14.85
C THR A 141 5.11 25.83 14.19
N VAL A 142 5.86 25.11 13.36
CA VAL A 142 6.93 25.61 12.50
C VAL A 142 6.53 25.33 11.06
N SER A 143 6.40 26.37 10.24
CA SER A 143 6.06 26.21 8.82
C SER A 143 7.31 25.97 7.99
N ILE A 144 7.22 25.03 7.04
CA ILE A 144 8.21 24.80 6.00
C ILE A 144 7.61 25.25 4.66
N PRO A 145 8.28 26.13 3.91
CA PRO A 145 7.67 26.72 2.72
C PRO A 145 7.48 25.69 1.59
N VAL A 146 6.39 25.84 0.84
CA VAL A 146 6.21 25.24 -0.49
C VAL A 146 7.28 25.81 -1.43
N VAL A 147 7.94 24.94 -2.21
CA VAL A 147 8.98 25.31 -3.17
C VAL A 147 8.58 24.82 -4.55
N ASP A 148 8.58 25.72 -5.54
CA ASP A 148 8.23 25.41 -6.94
C ASP A 148 6.88 24.66 -7.09
N GLY A 149 5.90 25.01 -6.25
CA GLY A 149 4.57 24.40 -6.24
C GLY A 149 4.48 23.04 -5.54
N HIS A 150 5.57 22.54 -4.96
CA HIS A 150 5.62 21.26 -4.24
C HIS A 150 5.59 21.49 -2.73
N SER A 151 4.65 20.81 -2.04
CA SER A 151 4.60 20.78 -0.58
C SER A 151 5.88 20.17 0.00
N ALA A 152 6.20 20.53 1.25
CA ALA A 152 7.38 20.01 1.92
C ALA A 152 7.31 18.48 2.11
N LEU A 153 6.11 17.99 2.44
CA LEU A 153 5.82 16.62 2.86
C LEU A 153 6.87 16.14 3.86
N VAL A 154 6.82 16.72 5.07
CA VAL A 154 7.88 16.49 6.05
C VAL A 154 7.89 15.01 6.44
N GLY A 155 9.02 14.36 6.20
CA GLY A 155 9.30 12.98 6.59
C GLY A 155 9.84 12.91 8.02
N GLN A 156 10.79 12.00 8.26
CA GLN A 156 11.39 11.87 9.59
C GLN A 156 12.18 13.13 9.94
N THR A 157 12.13 13.52 11.21
CA THR A 157 13.07 14.48 11.77
C THR A 157 14.07 13.81 12.70
N LYS A 158 15.28 14.34 12.81
CA LYS A 158 16.33 13.78 13.65
C LYS A 158 17.18 14.88 14.26
N TYR A 159 17.39 14.82 15.56
CA TYR A 159 18.32 15.72 16.23
C TYR A 159 19.77 15.39 15.86
N SER A 160 20.62 16.41 15.77
CA SER A 160 22.07 16.23 15.83
C SER A 160 22.45 15.48 17.12
N PRO A 161 23.58 14.74 17.14
CA PRO A 161 24.02 14.02 18.34
C PRO A 161 24.20 14.90 19.59
N ASP A 162 24.46 16.20 19.42
CA ASP A 162 24.56 17.17 20.51
C ASP A 162 23.21 17.83 20.89
N GLY A 163 22.13 17.52 20.18
CA GLY A 163 20.79 18.04 20.41
C GLY A 163 20.56 19.49 19.99
N SER A 164 21.54 20.15 19.36
CA SER A 164 21.49 21.58 19.05
C SER A 164 20.74 21.92 17.76
N THR A 165 20.65 20.99 16.81
CA THR A 165 20.02 21.19 15.50
C THR A 165 19.01 20.07 15.25
N LEU A 166 17.84 20.40 14.69
CA LEU A 166 16.91 19.41 14.17
C LEU A 166 17.07 19.33 12.65
N TYR A 167 17.16 18.13 12.11
CA TYR A 167 17.15 17.88 10.67
C TYR A 167 15.80 17.32 10.28
N ALA A 168 15.30 17.68 9.10
CA ALA A 168 14.04 17.16 8.57
C ALA A 168 14.21 16.74 7.09
N ALA A 169 13.77 15.54 6.76
CA ALA A 169 13.62 15.10 5.38
C ALA A 169 12.37 15.79 4.78
N LEU A 170 12.52 16.44 3.64
CA LEU A 170 11.42 17.08 2.91
C LEU A 170 11.14 16.23 1.67
N ASN A 171 10.23 15.26 1.83
CA ASN A 171 9.97 14.22 0.86
C ASN A 171 9.47 14.81 -0.48
N GLY A 172 8.60 15.82 -0.41
CA GLY A 172 8.01 16.47 -1.59
C GLY A 172 8.99 17.37 -2.35
N GLN A 173 10.10 17.75 -1.72
CA GLN A 173 11.08 18.69 -2.28
C GLN A 173 12.42 18.04 -2.61
N ASN A 174 12.61 16.75 -2.32
CA ASN A 174 13.88 16.03 -2.51
C ASN A 174 15.07 16.72 -1.80
N THR A 175 14.81 17.25 -0.59
CA THR A 175 15.82 17.95 0.21
C THR A 175 15.83 17.50 1.68
N VAL A 176 16.91 17.83 2.37
CA VAL A 176 16.97 17.83 3.84
C VAL A 176 17.21 19.25 4.31
N VAL A 177 16.52 19.68 5.37
CA VAL A 177 16.77 20.96 6.04
C VAL A 177 17.37 20.76 7.43
N ALA A 178 18.23 21.68 7.84
CA ALA A 178 18.64 21.87 9.22
C ALA A 178 17.91 23.09 9.78
N LEU A 179 17.31 22.95 10.96
CA LEU A 179 16.57 23.99 11.64
C LEU A 179 16.98 24.13 13.10
N ASP A 180 16.89 25.35 13.61
CA ASP A 180 17.02 25.63 15.04
C ASP A 180 15.76 25.13 15.75
N PRO A 181 15.84 24.14 16.65
CA PRO A 181 14.67 23.55 17.31
C PRO A 181 13.95 24.52 18.27
N SER A 182 14.60 25.62 18.67
CA SER A 182 14.03 26.63 19.56
C SER A 182 13.22 27.69 18.81
N THR A 183 13.67 28.08 17.62
CA THR A 183 13.05 29.15 16.81
C THR A 183 12.26 28.62 15.61
N GLY A 184 12.53 27.40 15.16
CA GLY A 184 11.98 26.82 13.93
C GLY A 184 12.60 27.38 12.65
N VAL A 185 13.63 28.21 12.75
CA VAL A 185 14.27 28.82 11.57
C VAL A 185 15.10 27.78 10.83
N VAL A 186 14.84 27.65 9.52
CA VAL A 186 15.67 26.86 8.60
C VAL A 186 17.01 27.58 8.39
N GLU A 187 18.09 26.93 8.79
CA GLU A 187 19.45 27.46 8.69
C GLU A 187 20.16 27.01 7.41
N ARG A 188 19.80 25.81 6.91
CA ARG A 188 20.43 25.21 5.73
C ARG A 188 19.53 24.19 5.05
N THR A 189 19.74 24.02 3.75
CA THR A 189 19.08 23.02 2.91
C THR A 189 20.11 22.29 2.06
N TRP A 190 19.93 20.98 1.87
CA TRP A 190 20.72 20.14 0.97
C TRP A 190 19.81 19.40 0.00
N ASN A 191 20.19 19.35 -1.27
CA ASN A 191 19.57 18.45 -2.24
C ASN A 191 20.04 17.02 -1.99
N VAL A 192 19.11 16.08 -1.98
CA VAL A 192 19.37 14.64 -1.78
C VAL A 192 18.76 13.83 -2.92
N GLY A 193 18.63 12.51 -2.73
CA GLY A 193 17.88 11.65 -3.65
C GLY A 193 16.38 11.97 -3.67
N ILE A 194 15.65 11.17 -4.43
CA ILE A 194 14.21 11.36 -4.66
C ILE A 194 13.41 10.72 -3.53
N ALA A 195 12.40 11.45 -3.03
CA ALA A 195 11.54 11.03 -1.92
C ALA A 195 12.35 10.61 -0.67
N PRO A 196 13.06 11.56 -0.02
CA PRO A 196 13.76 11.27 1.23
C PRO A 196 12.78 10.93 2.35
N ARG A 197 13.09 9.89 3.14
CA ARG A 197 12.17 9.37 4.18
C ARG A 197 12.76 9.37 5.59
N GLU A 198 13.79 8.56 5.84
CA GLU A 198 14.43 8.43 7.16
C GLU A 198 15.81 9.08 7.25
N LEU A 199 16.19 9.43 8.48
CA LEU A 199 17.38 10.17 8.88
C LEU A 199 18.11 9.45 10.02
N THR A 200 19.37 9.05 9.80
CA THR A 200 20.19 8.40 10.82
C THR A 200 21.59 9.00 10.93
N PHE A 201 22.04 9.29 12.14
CA PHE A 201 23.37 9.82 12.40
C PHE A 201 24.37 8.69 12.72
N VAL A 202 25.55 8.75 12.09
CA VAL A 202 26.74 8.00 12.54
C VAL A 202 27.93 8.95 12.60
N GLY A 203 28.35 9.32 13.81
CA GLY A 203 29.33 10.39 14.00
C GLY A 203 28.80 11.73 13.49
N SER A 204 29.57 12.42 12.63
CA SER A 204 29.16 13.68 11.98
C SER A 204 28.41 13.47 10.65
N LYS A 205 28.17 12.23 10.23
CA LYS A 205 27.46 11.96 8.98
C LYS A 205 25.99 11.73 9.26
N LEU A 206 25.14 12.45 8.53
CA LEU A 206 23.72 12.20 8.45
C LEU A 206 23.43 11.39 7.17
N TYR A 207 22.92 10.18 7.37
CA TYR A 207 22.45 9.30 6.30
C TYR A 207 20.97 9.52 6.08
N VAL A 208 20.56 9.58 4.82
CA VAL A 208 19.19 9.88 4.40
C VAL A 208 18.73 8.80 3.43
N SER A 209 17.69 8.04 3.76
CA SER A 209 17.13 7.07 2.81
C SER A 209 16.32 7.80 1.74
N ASN A 210 16.42 7.36 0.48
CA ASN A 210 15.69 7.96 -0.65
C ASN A 210 14.98 6.87 -1.44
N GLU A 211 13.65 6.84 -1.35
CA GLU A 211 12.82 5.76 -1.88
C GLU A 211 12.90 5.66 -3.40
N GLY A 212 12.84 6.81 -4.10
CA GLY A 212 13.04 6.92 -5.54
C GLY A 212 14.51 6.84 -5.98
N GLY A 213 15.44 6.74 -5.03
CA GLY A 213 16.86 6.62 -5.28
C GLY A 213 17.51 7.91 -5.79
N ARG A 214 18.40 7.78 -6.77
CA ARG A 214 19.17 8.92 -7.29
C ARG A 214 18.32 9.79 -8.20
N GLN A 215 18.70 11.06 -8.32
CA GLN A 215 18.21 11.93 -9.39
C GLN A 215 18.48 11.32 -10.77
N ALA A 216 17.53 11.50 -11.70
CA ALA A 216 17.68 11.06 -13.08
C ALA A 216 18.84 11.78 -13.79
N GLN A 217 19.51 11.06 -14.68
CA GLN A 217 20.62 11.53 -15.50
C GLN A 217 20.22 11.54 -16.98
N PRO A 218 20.88 12.36 -17.82
CA PRO A 218 20.62 12.34 -19.25
C PRO A 218 20.79 10.94 -19.84
N GLY A 219 19.73 10.44 -20.49
CA GLY A 219 19.69 9.10 -21.09
C GLY A 219 19.03 8.02 -20.24
N ASP A 220 18.69 8.31 -18.97
CA ASP A 220 17.84 7.42 -18.18
C ASP A 220 16.46 7.29 -18.83
N THR A 221 15.89 6.09 -18.76
CA THR A 221 14.44 5.95 -18.88
C THR A 221 13.83 6.30 -17.54
N THR A 222 12.73 7.07 -17.55
CA THR A 222 12.14 7.60 -16.33
C THR A 222 10.62 7.50 -16.34
N MET A 223 10.05 7.59 -15.15
CA MET A 223 8.62 7.76 -14.93
C MET A 223 8.40 8.78 -13.81
N GLY A 224 7.23 9.43 -13.82
CA GLY A 224 6.89 10.45 -12.83
C GLY A 224 6.67 9.87 -11.43
N SER A 225 7.04 10.68 -10.42
CA SER A 225 6.53 10.60 -9.04
C SER A 225 6.54 12.01 -8.47
N TYR A 226 5.37 12.54 -8.11
CA TYR A 226 5.21 13.87 -7.52
C TYR A 226 6.01 14.98 -8.26
N GLY A 227 5.83 15.07 -9.58
CA GLY A 227 6.53 16.05 -10.42
C GLY A 227 8.03 15.77 -10.68
N THR A 228 8.60 14.73 -10.08
CA THR A 228 10.00 14.33 -10.24
C THR A 228 10.14 13.14 -11.20
N GLN A 229 11.14 13.16 -12.08
CA GLN A 229 11.46 12.03 -12.94
C GLN A 229 12.36 11.01 -12.21
N VAL A 230 11.84 9.82 -11.96
CA VAL A 230 12.52 8.71 -11.27
C VAL A 230 13.10 7.74 -12.31
N PRO A 231 14.35 7.27 -12.18
CA PRO A 231 14.89 6.20 -13.02
C PRO A 231 14.02 4.94 -12.98
N ALA A 232 13.51 4.52 -14.14
CA ALA A 232 12.51 3.47 -14.26
C ALA A 232 12.81 2.49 -15.41
N ASN A 233 12.24 1.29 -15.31
CA ASN A 233 12.33 0.28 -16.35
C ASN A 233 11.51 0.71 -17.57
N GLY A 234 12.12 0.75 -18.76
CA GLY A 234 11.46 1.23 -19.98
C GLY A 234 10.39 0.33 -20.59
N TYR A 235 10.12 -0.82 -19.98
CA TYR A 235 9.00 -1.70 -20.34
C TYR A 235 8.00 -1.80 -19.17
N LEU A 236 8.48 -2.19 -17.98
CA LEU A 236 7.61 -2.38 -16.81
C LEU A 236 7.13 -1.05 -16.22
N GLY A 237 7.89 0.05 -16.33
CA GLY A 237 7.57 1.30 -15.63
C GLY A 237 7.78 1.19 -14.12
N THR A 238 8.66 0.32 -13.63
CA THR A 238 8.98 0.16 -12.20
C THR A 238 10.26 0.93 -11.86
N SER A 239 10.40 1.42 -10.62
CA SER A 239 11.64 2.09 -10.19
C SER A 239 12.87 1.16 -10.30
N THR A 240 14.04 1.74 -10.56
CA THR A 240 15.28 0.96 -10.81
C THR A 240 16.44 1.33 -9.89
N THR A 241 16.27 2.33 -9.02
CA THR A 241 17.31 2.77 -8.10
C THR A 241 16.76 3.03 -6.71
N GLY A 242 17.52 2.65 -5.69
CA GLY A 242 17.38 3.16 -4.32
C GLY A 242 18.75 3.62 -3.81
N THR A 243 18.78 4.65 -2.98
CA THR A 243 20.04 5.23 -2.49
C THR A 243 19.94 5.73 -1.06
N VAL A 244 21.07 5.75 -0.36
CA VAL A 244 21.25 6.51 0.87
C VAL A 244 22.16 7.71 0.57
N SER A 245 21.67 8.92 0.82
CA SER A 245 22.48 10.15 0.73
C SER A 245 23.28 10.36 2.00
N VAL A 246 24.47 10.94 1.89
CA VAL A 246 25.38 11.17 3.02
C VAL A 246 25.73 12.64 3.11
N ILE A 247 25.30 13.29 4.19
CA ILE A 247 25.61 14.69 4.50
C ILE A 247 26.65 14.72 5.62
N ASP A 248 27.81 15.32 5.37
CA ASP A 248 28.78 15.60 6.44
C ASP A 248 28.41 16.91 7.15
N THR A 249 27.87 16.80 8.37
CA THR A 249 27.43 17.97 9.13
C THR A 249 28.59 18.75 9.73
N ALA A 250 29.78 18.16 9.84
CA ALA A 250 31.00 18.87 10.25
C ALA A 250 31.60 19.71 9.11
N ASN A 251 31.36 19.31 7.85
CA ASN A 251 31.68 20.09 6.66
C ASN A 251 30.42 20.28 5.80
N PRO A 252 29.48 21.13 6.25
CA PRO A 252 28.14 21.19 5.66
C PRO A 252 28.14 21.67 4.20
N SER A 253 29.26 22.25 3.71
CA SER A 253 29.47 22.70 2.33
C SER A 253 30.06 21.63 1.41
N ALA A 254 30.39 20.45 1.93
CA ALA A 254 30.79 19.31 1.11
C ALA A 254 29.62 18.87 0.20
N ALA A 255 29.97 18.28 -0.94
CA ALA A 255 28.98 17.63 -1.79
C ALA A 255 28.33 16.48 -1.03
N VAL A 256 27.00 16.34 -1.18
CA VAL A 256 26.25 15.23 -0.63
C VAL A 256 26.69 13.93 -1.32
N GLY A 257 27.12 12.95 -0.53
CA GLY A 257 27.46 11.62 -1.01
C GLY A 257 26.21 10.80 -1.38
N SER A 258 26.39 9.73 -2.14
CA SER A 258 25.31 8.81 -2.50
C SER A 258 25.83 7.38 -2.51
N ILE A 259 25.13 6.50 -1.80
CA ILE A 259 25.41 5.06 -1.70
C ILE A 259 24.24 4.32 -2.33
N ALA A 260 24.51 3.50 -3.35
CA ALA A 260 23.49 2.65 -3.94
C ALA A 260 23.11 1.52 -2.98
N VAL A 261 21.81 1.30 -2.80
CA VAL A 261 21.20 0.21 -2.01
C VAL A 261 20.09 -0.46 -2.83
N GLY A 262 19.31 -1.34 -2.21
CA GLY A 262 18.11 -1.90 -2.85
C GLY A 262 17.02 -0.84 -3.07
N LEU A 263 15.99 -1.22 -3.81
CA LEU A 263 14.84 -0.36 -4.11
C LEU A 263 14.02 -0.04 -2.86
N HIS A 264 13.52 1.20 -2.82
CA HIS A 264 12.68 1.74 -1.74
C HIS A 264 13.31 1.53 -0.36
N PRO A 265 14.45 2.19 -0.05
CA PRO A 265 14.98 2.18 1.29
C PRO A 265 14.08 2.99 2.24
N THR A 266 13.34 2.33 3.13
CA THR A 266 12.33 2.99 3.99
C THR A 266 12.74 3.11 5.45
N ALA A 267 13.53 2.17 5.97
CA ALA A 267 13.98 2.16 7.36
C ALA A 267 15.49 2.00 7.50
N MET A 268 16.07 2.64 8.52
CA MET A 268 17.49 2.59 8.83
C MET A 268 17.74 2.35 10.33
N TYR A 269 18.80 1.59 10.62
CA TYR A 269 19.25 1.36 12.00
C TYR A 269 20.77 1.30 12.07
N GLU A 270 21.37 2.08 12.96
CA GLU A 270 22.80 2.14 13.20
C GLU A 270 23.27 1.24 14.36
N SER A 271 24.40 0.57 14.17
CA SER A 271 25.10 -0.17 15.23
C SER A 271 26.61 -0.11 15.02
N GLY A 272 27.29 0.74 15.79
CA GLY A 272 28.72 0.99 15.60
C GLY A 272 29.00 1.57 14.21
N ASN A 273 29.80 0.87 13.41
CA ASN A 273 30.10 1.26 12.02
C ASN A 273 29.17 0.60 10.98
N ALA A 274 28.16 -0.15 11.42
CA ALA A 274 27.14 -0.70 10.53
C ALA A 274 25.92 0.21 10.47
N LEU A 275 25.41 0.45 9.27
CA LEU A 275 24.09 1.01 9.03
C LEU A 275 23.28 -0.03 8.24
N PHE A 276 22.23 -0.56 8.85
CA PHE A 276 21.26 -1.44 8.20
C PHE A 276 20.21 -0.59 7.50
N VAL A 277 19.82 -0.98 6.30
CA VAL A 277 18.85 -0.26 5.47
C VAL A 277 17.84 -1.27 4.93
N ALA A 278 16.58 -1.17 5.35
CA ALA A 278 15.50 -2.01 4.83
C ALA A 278 15.13 -1.51 3.43
N ASN A 279 15.29 -2.37 2.42
CA ASN A 279 14.96 -2.08 1.03
C ASN A 279 13.65 -2.78 0.69
N THR A 280 12.54 -2.12 0.98
CA THR A 280 11.21 -2.73 1.09
C THR A 280 10.77 -3.40 -0.20
N ASN A 281 10.85 -2.67 -1.32
CA ASN A 281 10.48 -3.20 -2.64
C ASN A 281 11.52 -4.17 -3.21
N SER A 282 12.72 -4.26 -2.62
CA SER A 282 13.70 -5.30 -2.98
C SER A 282 13.65 -6.55 -2.11
N ASP A 283 12.88 -6.55 -1.01
CA ASP A 283 12.84 -7.65 -0.04
C ASP A 283 14.23 -8.02 0.52
N THR A 284 15.04 -6.99 0.80
CA THR A 284 16.40 -7.17 1.35
C THR A 284 16.72 -6.12 2.41
N VAL A 285 17.78 -6.36 3.19
CA VAL A 285 18.42 -5.35 4.03
C VAL A 285 19.85 -5.13 3.57
N SER A 286 20.21 -3.91 3.17
CA SER A 286 21.61 -3.54 2.89
C SER A 286 22.35 -3.23 4.19
N VAL A 287 23.60 -3.66 4.30
CA VAL A 287 24.51 -3.34 5.42
C VAL A 287 25.63 -2.46 4.90
N ILE A 288 25.65 -1.20 5.31
CA ILE A 288 26.65 -0.21 4.94
C ILE A 288 27.74 -0.16 6.03
N ASP A 289 29.00 -0.26 5.62
CA ASP A 289 30.16 0.11 6.44
C ASP A 289 30.35 1.63 6.35
N THR A 290 30.00 2.34 7.41
CA THR A 290 29.96 3.82 7.48
C THR A 290 31.35 4.47 7.56
N ALA A 291 32.40 3.67 7.78
CA ALA A 291 33.77 4.13 7.67
C ALA A 291 34.20 4.27 6.20
N ALA A 292 33.70 3.38 5.34
CA ALA A 292 34.01 3.35 3.91
C ALA A 292 32.89 3.94 3.02
N ASP A 293 31.71 4.19 3.58
CA ASP A 293 30.48 4.58 2.87
C ASP A 293 30.12 3.60 1.74
N GLN A 294 30.16 2.30 2.05
CA GLN A 294 29.90 1.24 1.07
C GLN A 294 29.03 0.13 1.65
N VAL A 295 28.11 -0.39 0.82
CA VAL A 295 27.41 -1.64 1.12
C VAL A 295 28.41 -2.78 1.09
N VAL A 296 28.52 -3.50 2.21
CA VAL A 296 29.44 -4.64 2.37
C VAL A 296 28.71 -5.98 2.48
N GLN A 297 27.40 -5.95 2.70
CA GLN A 297 26.55 -7.13 2.78
C GLN A 297 25.11 -6.76 2.37
N THR A 298 24.40 -7.72 1.77
CA THR A 298 22.96 -7.66 1.53
C THR A 298 22.32 -8.91 2.13
N ILE A 299 21.37 -8.71 3.02
CA ILE A 299 20.63 -9.77 3.72
C ILE A 299 19.33 -10.01 2.95
N GLU A 300 19.11 -11.23 2.48
CA GLU A 300 17.84 -11.66 1.89
C GLU A 300 16.82 -11.85 3.00
N THR A 301 15.66 -11.18 2.93
CA THR A 301 14.61 -11.34 3.95
C THR A 301 13.58 -12.41 3.60
N LYS A 302 13.73 -13.03 2.43
CA LYS A 302 12.88 -14.09 1.89
C LYS A 302 12.62 -15.21 2.92
N PRO A 303 11.41 -15.28 3.52
CA PRO A 303 11.09 -16.24 4.58
C PRO A 303 10.99 -17.69 4.07
N TRP A 304 10.78 -17.90 2.77
CA TRP A 304 10.60 -19.24 2.20
C TRP A 304 10.90 -19.31 0.70
N PRO A 305 11.29 -20.48 0.15
CA PRO A 305 11.80 -20.57 -1.23
C PRO A 305 10.81 -20.21 -2.34
N SER A 306 9.50 -20.37 -2.13
CA SER A 306 8.48 -20.27 -3.19
C SER A 306 8.12 -18.84 -3.56
N SER A 307 8.10 -17.87 -2.63
CA SER A 307 7.86 -16.47 -3.00
C SER A 307 9.18 -15.72 -3.24
N THR A 308 9.18 -14.85 -4.24
CA THR A 308 10.35 -14.08 -4.69
C THR A 308 10.23 -12.59 -4.42
N VAL A 309 9.03 -12.11 -4.05
CA VAL A 309 8.68 -10.69 -3.84
C VAL A 309 7.60 -10.54 -2.78
N GLY A 310 7.47 -9.33 -2.21
CA GLY A 310 6.27 -8.92 -1.45
C GLY A 310 6.27 -9.33 0.02
N TYR A 311 7.43 -9.36 0.67
CA TYR A 311 7.56 -9.56 2.13
C TYR A 311 7.76 -8.25 2.88
N GLU A 312 8.22 -7.22 2.17
CA GLU A 312 8.18 -5.82 2.60
C GLU A 312 8.89 -5.58 3.95
N PRO A 313 10.23 -5.69 4.01
CA PRO A 313 10.96 -5.31 5.20
C PRO A 313 10.89 -3.80 5.41
N ASP A 314 10.35 -3.36 6.55
CA ASP A 314 9.95 -1.96 6.75
C ASP A 314 10.38 -1.37 8.11
N GLY A 315 10.94 -2.17 9.01
CA GLY A 315 11.42 -1.73 10.33
C GLY A 315 12.57 -2.58 10.84
N ILE A 316 13.55 -1.95 11.50
CA ILE A 316 14.78 -2.61 11.98
C ILE A 316 15.07 -2.24 13.44
N ALA A 317 15.44 -3.23 14.25
CA ALA A 317 16.02 -3.02 15.58
C ALA A 317 17.15 -4.02 15.87
N LEU A 318 18.07 -3.66 16.76
CA LEU A 318 19.10 -4.57 17.26
C LEU A 318 19.01 -4.69 18.78
N THR A 319 18.94 -5.92 19.26
CA THR A 319 19.00 -6.22 20.70
C THR A 319 20.44 -6.18 21.20
N LYS A 320 20.61 -5.98 22.52
CA LYS A 320 21.93 -5.90 23.17
C LYS A 320 22.78 -7.17 23.00
N ASP A 321 22.14 -8.33 22.82
CA ASP A 321 22.81 -9.62 22.63
C ASP A 321 22.98 -10.01 21.15
N GLY A 322 22.79 -9.05 20.24
CA GLY A 322 23.13 -9.20 18.83
C GLY A 322 22.03 -9.84 17.97
N HIS A 323 20.78 -9.89 18.42
CA HIS A 323 19.67 -10.22 17.51
C HIS A 323 19.24 -9.00 16.71
N LEU A 324 19.42 -9.06 15.40
CA LEU A 324 18.86 -8.14 14.43
C LEU A 324 17.43 -8.57 14.13
N LEU A 325 16.49 -7.66 14.37
CA LEU A 325 15.05 -7.82 14.17
C LEU A 325 14.66 -7.01 12.94
N VAL A 326 13.95 -7.64 12.00
CA VAL A 326 13.44 -6.99 10.80
C VAL A 326 11.95 -7.32 10.69
N THR A 327 11.08 -6.32 10.75
CA THR A 327 9.65 -6.53 10.47
C THR A 327 9.46 -6.86 9.00
N LEU A 328 8.46 -7.68 8.69
CA LEU A 328 8.08 -8.07 7.35
C LEU A 328 6.57 -7.83 7.23
N GLY A 329 6.18 -6.70 6.66
CA GLY A 329 4.79 -6.19 6.64
C GLY A 329 3.80 -7.25 6.17
N ARG A 330 3.97 -7.76 4.95
CA ARG A 330 3.07 -8.78 4.37
C ARG A 330 3.17 -10.16 4.96
N ALA A 331 4.29 -10.49 5.58
CA ALA A 331 4.47 -11.78 6.24
C ALA A 331 3.78 -11.81 7.62
N ASN A 332 3.32 -10.66 8.13
CA ASN A 332 2.83 -10.49 9.49
C ASN A 332 3.81 -11.09 10.52
N ALA A 333 5.10 -10.78 10.35
CA ALA A 333 6.16 -11.39 11.12
C ALA A 333 7.36 -10.46 11.39
N VAL A 334 8.17 -10.85 12.38
CA VAL A 334 9.54 -10.34 12.58
C VAL A 334 10.52 -11.45 12.21
N ALA A 335 11.38 -11.18 11.23
CA ALA A 335 12.55 -12.00 10.94
C ALA A 335 13.69 -11.69 11.92
N VAL A 336 14.35 -12.74 12.40
CA VAL A 336 15.42 -12.64 13.39
C VAL A 336 16.71 -13.21 12.83
N TYR A 337 17.79 -12.44 12.96
CA TYR A 337 19.15 -12.82 12.60
C TYR A 337 20.11 -12.59 13.77
N ARG A 338 21.26 -13.28 13.79
CA ARG A 338 22.39 -12.94 14.66
C ARG A 338 23.37 -12.05 13.91
N TYR A 339 23.77 -10.96 14.57
CA TYR A 339 24.79 -10.02 14.13
C TYR A 339 25.88 -9.89 15.20
N ASP A 340 27.12 -10.18 14.81
CA ASP A 340 28.26 -10.28 15.73
C ASP A 340 28.99 -8.94 15.97
N GLY A 341 28.45 -7.83 15.46
CA GLY A 341 28.98 -6.48 15.70
C GLY A 341 29.89 -5.91 14.60
N THR A 342 30.21 -6.70 13.56
CA THR A 342 31.04 -6.25 12.42
C THR A 342 30.21 -6.24 11.12
N PRO A 343 30.14 -5.13 10.36
CA PRO A 343 29.27 -5.03 9.17
C PRO A 343 29.62 -6.04 8.06
N LYS A 344 30.88 -6.47 7.98
CA LYS A 344 31.39 -7.41 6.97
C LYS A 344 31.17 -8.88 7.35
N ASP A 345 30.90 -9.16 8.62
CA ASP A 345 30.65 -10.53 9.05
C ASP A 345 29.21 -10.89 8.67
N PRO A 346 28.98 -12.07 8.06
CA PRO A 346 27.66 -12.44 7.59
C PRO A 346 26.72 -12.64 8.77
N VAL A 347 25.50 -12.09 8.66
CA VAL A 347 24.46 -12.42 9.63
C VAL A 347 24.04 -13.89 9.48
N SER A 348 23.59 -14.50 10.57
CA SER A 348 23.00 -15.85 10.51
C SER A 348 21.51 -15.82 10.83
N TYR A 349 20.71 -16.49 10.01
CA TYR A 349 19.26 -16.54 10.18
C TYR A 349 18.86 -17.43 11.38
N VAL A 350 17.96 -16.93 12.21
CA VAL A 350 17.44 -17.64 13.40
C VAL A 350 16.03 -18.18 13.15
N GLY A 351 15.12 -17.35 12.62
CA GLY A 351 13.73 -17.73 12.35
C GLY A 351 12.78 -16.55 12.26
N LEU A 352 11.47 -16.84 12.27
CA LEU A 352 10.39 -15.83 12.24
C LEU A 352 9.56 -15.89 13.53
N LEU A 353 9.07 -14.74 13.96
CA LEU A 353 8.09 -14.60 15.04
C LEU A 353 6.79 -14.00 14.50
N PRO A 354 5.61 -14.54 14.86
CA PRO A 354 4.33 -14.02 14.39
C PRO A 354 3.98 -12.69 15.07
N THR A 355 3.52 -11.72 14.30
CA THR A 355 3.02 -10.41 14.79
C THR A 355 1.54 -10.23 14.47
N ASP A 356 1.04 -9.01 14.70
CA ASP A 356 -0.28 -8.60 14.26
C ASP A 356 -0.21 -8.04 12.83
N TYR A 357 -1.35 -7.56 12.31
CA TYR A 357 -1.50 -7.22 10.90
C TYR A 357 -0.66 -6.02 10.47
N TYR A 358 0.27 -6.28 9.54
CA TYR A 358 1.21 -5.36 8.91
C TYR A 358 2.17 -4.69 9.92
N PRO A 359 3.16 -5.41 10.49
CA PRO A 359 4.15 -4.83 11.40
C PRO A 359 5.06 -3.84 10.66
N ALA A 360 5.12 -2.58 11.09
CA ALA A 360 5.87 -1.52 10.39
C ALA A 360 7.06 -0.95 11.16
N THR A 361 7.02 -0.92 12.49
CA THR A 361 8.17 -0.47 13.29
C THR A 361 8.42 -1.42 14.45
N VAL A 362 9.69 -1.59 14.82
CA VAL A 362 10.12 -2.43 15.94
C VAL A 362 11.12 -1.67 16.81
N ALA A 363 10.98 -1.78 18.12
CA ALA A 363 11.86 -1.15 19.09
C ALA A 363 12.19 -2.08 20.26
N THR A 364 13.38 -1.90 20.85
CA THR A 364 13.80 -2.58 22.07
C THR A 364 13.64 -1.65 23.28
N VAL A 365 12.89 -2.08 24.29
CA VAL A 365 12.62 -1.32 25.52
C VAL A 365 13.03 -2.16 26.73
N GLY A 366 14.26 -1.97 27.20
CA GLY A 366 14.87 -2.90 28.15
C GLY A 366 15.00 -4.28 27.51
N ASP A 367 14.33 -5.27 28.08
CA ASP A 367 14.27 -6.66 27.56
C ASP A 367 12.99 -6.93 26.74
N GLN A 368 12.12 -5.93 26.59
CA GLN A 368 10.90 -6.02 25.77
C GLN A 368 11.20 -5.64 24.33
N ILE A 369 10.56 -6.35 23.41
CA ILE A 369 10.38 -5.95 22.02
C ILE A 369 8.98 -5.37 21.91
N VAL A 370 8.87 -4.21 21.27
CA VAL A 370 7.60 -3.56 20.94
C VAL A 370 7.51 -3.44 19.43
N VAL A 371 6.41 -3.91 18.85
CA VAL A 371 6.12 -3.84 17.42
C VAL A 371 4.84 -3.05 17.20
N THR A 372 4.91 -2.02 16.38
CA THR A 372 3.77 -1.21 15.95
C THR A 372 3.28 -1.74 14.61
N ASN A 373 2.00 -2.08 14.53
CA ASN A 373 1.38 -2.71 13.37
C ASN A 373 0.34 -1.76 12.77
N THR A 374 0.46 -1.49 11.46
CA THR A 374 -0.27 -0.44 10.74
C THR A 374 -1.78 -0.68 10.73
N ARG A 375 -2.23 -1.94 10.56
CA ARG A 375 -3.64 -2.23 10.21
C ARG A 375 -4.52 -2.82 11.31
N GLY A 376 -3.98 -3.52 12.31
CA GLY A 376 -4.80 -4.13 13.38
C GLY A 376 -5.90 -5.08 12.85
N ILE A 377 -7.18 -4.70 12.96
CA ILE A 377 -8.35 -5.39 12.35
C ILE A 377 -8.96 -4.63 11.16
N ASP A 378 -8.29 -3.57 10.73
CA ASP A 378 -8.54 -2.75 9.55
C ASP A 378 -9.99 -2.23 9.43
N ALA A 379 -10.60 -2.29 8.24
CA ALA A 379 -11.95 -1.78 7.95
C ALA A 379 -13.08 -2.38 8.80
N ARG A 380 -12.79 -3.37 9.66
CA ARG A 380 -13.72 -3.97 10.63
C ARG A 380 -13.64 -3.34 12.03
N GLY A 381 -12.90 -2.24 12.19
CA GLY A 381 -12.92 -1.44 13.41
C GLY A 381 -14.28 -0.81 13.73
N PRO A 382 -14.37 0.03 14.77
CA PRO A 382 -15.65 0.54 15.26
C PRO A 382 -16.44 1.29 14.19
N ALA A 383 -17.75 1.01 14.16
CA ALA A 383 -18.68 1.59 13.20
C ALA A 383 -18.65 3.13 13.21
N ILE A 384 -18.69 3.72 12.02
CA ILE A 384 -18.77 5.16 11.80
C ILE A 384 -20.20 5.52 11.43
N THR A 385 -20.66 6.65 11.97
CA THR A 385 -21.94 7.24 11.56
C THR A 385 -21.70 8.28 10.48
N THR A 386 -22.27 8.02 9.30
CA THR A 386 -22.19 8.94 8.16
C THR A 386 -23.46 9.80 8.09
N TYR A 387 -23.26 11.11 7.98
CA TYR A 387 -24.30 12.13 7.88
C TYR A 387 -24.23 12.79 6.50
N LYS A 388 -24.63 12.10 5.42
CA LYS A 388 -24.46 12.63 4.05
C LYS A 388 -25.79 12.92 3.36
N GLY A 389 -26.06 14.22 3.14
CA GLY A 389 -27.07 14.73 2.21
C GLY A 389 -28.33 15.27 2.90
N PRO A 390 -28.90 16.41 2.45
CA PRO A 390 -30.18 16.91 2.95
C PRO A 390 -31.29 15.85 2.82
N GLY A 391 -31.98 15.54 3.92
CA GLY A 391 -33.08 14.57 3.93
C GLY A 391 -32.67 13.10 4.03
N THR A 392 -31.38 12.80 4.24
CA THR A 392 -30.92 11.43 4.51
C THR A 392 -30.97 11.11 6.00
N VAL A 393 -31.24 9.84 6.31
CA VAL A 393 -31.15 9.32 7.69
C VAL A 393 -29.68 8.95 7.94
N PRO A 394 -29.06 9.39 9.05
CA PRO A 394 -27.71 8.95 9.40
C PRO A 394 -27.65 7.42 9.48
N VAL A 395 -26.62 6.84 8.88
CA VAL A 395 -26.40 5.38 8.91
C VAL A 395 -25.09 5.12 9.63
N SER A 396 -25.10 4.12 10.51
CA SER A 396 -23.91 3.64 11.21
C SER A 396 -23.52 2.27 10.65
N GLY A 397 -22.25 2.10 10.29
CA GLY A 397 -21.73 0.86 9.75
C GLY A 397 -20.20 0.88 9.67
N HIS A 398 -19.63 -0.17 9.09
CA HIS A 398 -18.21 -0.22 8.77
C HIS A 398 -17.99 0.37 7.37
N ASP A 399 -16.92 1.15 7.22
CA ASP A 399 -16.53 1.79 5.96
C ASP A 399 -15.01 1.79 5.81
N THR A 400 -14.53 2.37 4.70
CA THR A 400 -13.11 2.45 4.35
C THR A 400 -12.26 3.25 5.36
N HIS A 401 -12.89 4.04 6.24
CA HIS A 401 -12.23 4.81 7.30
C HIS A 401 -12.41 4.17 8.68
N SER A 402 -12.96 2.96 8.74
CA SER A 402 -13.17 2.21 9.98
C SER A 402 -11.88 1.54 10.49
N THR A 403 -10.74 2.07 10.06
CA THR A 403 -9.40 1.53 10.25
C THR A 403 -8.96 1.54 11.71
N THR A 404 -8.04 0.63 12.02
CA THR A 404 -7.46 0.43 13.35
C THR A 404 -5.97 0.21 13.23
N ALA A 405 -5.28 0.16 14.36
CA ALA A 405 -3.88 -0.24 14.43
C ALA A 405 -3.63 -1.00 15.74
N SER A 406 -2.42 -1.53 15.93
CA SER A 406 -2.10 -2.21 17.19
C SER A 406 -0.64 -2.13 17.59
N LEU A 407 -0.41 -2.26 18.90
CA LEU A 407 0.91 -2.56 19.45
C LEU A 407 0.95 -4.04 19.83
N THR A 408 2.09 -4.68 19.57
CA THR A 408 2.43 -6.01 20.08
C THR A 408 3.67 -5.88 20.96
N ARG A 409 3.73 -6.57 22.10
CA ARG A 409 4.96 -6.63 22.92
C ARG A 409 5.26 -8.01 23.46
N PHE A 410 6.54 -8.32 23.56
CA PHE A 410 7.01 -9.60 24.08
C PHE A 410 8.46 -9.52 24.56
N ILE A 411 8.87 -10.48 25.38
CA ILE A 411 10.30 -10.73 25.65
C ILE A 411 10.81 -11.62 24.53
N LEU A 412 11.96 -11.26 23.93
CA LEU A 412 12.55 -12.05 22.85
C LEU A 412 12.76 -13.51 23.32
N PRO A 413 12.16 -14.51 22.64
CA PRO A 413 12.37 -15.91 23.00
C PRO A 413 13.79 -16.39 22.67
N SER A 414 14.21 -17.52 23.24
CA SER A 414 15.45 -18.19 22.81
C SER A 414 15.42 -18.56 21.33
N ASP A 415 16.58 -18.65 20.67
CA ASP A 415 16.75 -19.04 19.26
C ASP A 415 16.01 -20.34 18.91
N LEU A 416 16.06 -21.36 19.78
CA LEU A 416 15.33 -22.62 19.57
C LEU A 416 13.81 -22.42 19.50
N ARG A 417 13.30 -21.49 20.30
CA ARG A 417 11.88 -21.15 20.32
C ARG A 417 11.50 -20.33 19.09
N ILE A 418 12.35 -19.38 18.68
CA ILE A 418 12.18 -18.60 17.44
C ILE A 418 12.15 -19.54 16.22
N ALA A 419 13.13 -20.43 16.11
CA ALA A 419 13.18 -21.42 15.02
C ALA A 419 11.91 -22.28 14.96
N ARG A 420 11.36 -22.68 16.11
CA ARG A 420 10.10 -23.43 16.19
C ARG A 420 8.88 -22.59 15.78
N ASP A 421 8.80 -21.35 16.24
CA ASP A 421 7.66 -20.46 15.98
C ASP A 421 7.64 -19.97 14.51
N THR A 422 8.75 -20.13 13.76
CA THR A 422 8.75 -20.02 12.28
C THR A 422 7.65 -20.87 11.64
N ALA A 423 7.39 -22.08 12.15
CA ALA A 423 6.33 -22.93 11.62
C ALA A 423 4.92 -22.34 11.85
N THR A 424 4.74 -21.53 12.90
CA THR A 424 3.51 -20.79 13.14
C THR A 424 3.31 -19.73 12.07
N VAL A 425 4.35 -18.94 11.75
CA VAL A 425 4.28 -17.92 10.69
C VAL A 425 3.90 -18.54 9.35
N PHE A 426 4.54 -19.66 8.98
CA PHE A 426 4.20 -20.41 7.76
C PHE A 426 2.74 -20.88 7.76
N ALA A 427 2.24 -21.38 8.89
CA ALA A 427 0.86 -21.82 8.99
C ALA A 427 -0.14 -20.66 8.88
N GLN A 428 0.15 -19.50 9.46
CA GLN A 428 -0.71 -18.31 9.43
C GLN A 428 -0.76 -17.69 8.02
N ASN A 429 0.34 -17.78 7.27
CA ASN A 429 0.43 -17.32 5.88
C ASN A 429 -0.02 -18.37 4.84
N GLY A 430 -0.41 -19.58 5.26
CA GLY A 430 -0.76 -20.66 4.33
C GLY A 430 0.40 -21.23 3.49
N TRP A 431 1.63 -20.82 3.80
CA TRP A 431 2.83 -21.16 3.05
C TRP A 431 3.19 -22.65 3.11
N GLY A 432 3.42 -23.24 1.93
CA GLY A 432 3.97 -24.58 1.72
C GLY A 432 2.89 -25.66 1.65
N ARG A 433 1.66 -25.33 2.06
CA ARG A 433 0.53 -26.25 2.07
C ARG A 433 -0.21 -26.29 0.73
N TYR A 434 -0.42 -25.12 0.12
CA TYR A 434 -1.24 -24.95 -1.09
C TYR A 434 -0.50 -24.30 -2.25
N ASP A 435 0.83 -24.18 -2.17
CA ASP A 435 1.65 -23.60 -3.23
C ASP A 435 1.35 -24.22 -4.58
N VAL A 436 1.02 -23.35 -5.54
CA VAL A 436 0.91 -23.75 -6.92
C VAL A 436 2.29 -24.19 -7.42
N ARG A 437 2.34 -25.37 -8.03
CA ARG A 437 3.60 -25.96 -8.50
C ARG A 437 3.80 -25.68 -9.98
N GLN A 438 5.06 -25.55 -10.40
CA GLN A 438 5.43 -25.52 -11.81
C GLN A 438 5.32 -26.93 -12.44
N ALA A 439 4.85 -27.01 -13.68
CA ALA A 439 4.87 -28.23 -14.47
C ALA A 439 6.31 -28.65 -14.80
N ARG A 440 6.63 -29.95 -14.69
CA ARG A 440 8.00 -30.49 -14.87
C ARG A 440 8.23 -31.16 -16.23
N GLY A 441 7.49 -30.75 -17.25
CA GLY A 441 7.52 -31.39 -18.57
C GLY A 441 6.74 -32.71 -18.56
N GLY A 442 5.57 -32.69 -19.19
CA GLY A 442 4.69 -33.84 -19.36
C GLY A 442 3.47 -33.42 -20.18
N ARG A 443 2.82 -34.36 -20.88
CA ARG A 443 1.56 -34.07 -21.60
C ARG A 443 0.39 -34.18 -20.62
N ALA A 444 0.23 -33.18 -19.76
CA ALA A 444 -1.03 -33.03 -19.02
C ALA A 444 -2.17 -32.77 -20.03
N ALA A 445 -3.33 -33.39 -19.80
CA ALA A 445 -4.49 -33.12 -20.62
C ALA A 445 -5.00 -31.69 -20.32
N PRO A 446 -5.39 -30.90 -21.34
CA PRO A 446 -5.97 -29.60 -21.10
C PRO A 446 -7.23 -29.67 -20.24
N VAL A 447 -7.33 -28.82 -19.23
CA VAL A 447 -8.51 -28.65 -18.36
C VAL A 447 -8.82 -27.16 -18.20
N PRO A 448 -10.02 -26.73 -17.78
CA PRO A 448 -10.33 -25.31 -17.66
C PRO A 448 -9.36 -24.54 -16.75
N VAL A 449 -9.13 -25.02 -15.53
CA VAL A 449 -8.18 -24.42 -14.58
C VAL A 449 -7.15 -25.49 -14.19
N PRO A 450 -5.93 -25.43 -14.74
CA PRO A 450 -4.86 -26.36 -14.37
C PRO A 450 -4.39 -26.15 -12.92
N THR A 451 -4.02 -27.23 -12.24
CA THR A 451 -3.51 -27.19 -10.86
C THR A 451 -2.03 -26.81 -10.75
N ARG A 452 -1.33 -26.71 -11.88
CA ARG A 452 0.10 -26.38 -11.97
C ARG A 452 0.31 -25.30 -13.01
N ILE A 453 1.20 -24.36 -12.70
CA ILE A 453 1.64 -23.34 -13.66
C ILE A 453 2.35 -24.03 -14.82
N GLY A 454 1.96 -23.68 -16.05
CA GLY A 454 2.50 -24.24 -17.29
C GLY A 454 1.80 -25.49 -17.83
N ASP A 455 0.89 -26.12 -17.07
CA ASP A 455 0.00 -27.13 -17.65
C ASP A 455 -1.04 -26.48 -18.58
N PRO A 456 -1.48 -27.16 -19.66
CA PRO A 456 -2.36 -26.54 -20.66
C PRO A 456 -3.78 -26.32 -20.12
N SER A 457 -4.38 -25.18 -20.50
CA SER A 457 -5.78 -24.87 -20.22
C SER A 457 -6.67 -25.07 -21.46
N THR A 458 -7.95 -25.42 -21.27
CA THR A 458 -8.97 -25.31 -22.33
C THR A 458 -9.51 -23.89 -22.50
N ILE A 459 -9.30 -23.01 -21.51
CA ILE A 459 -9.63 -21.59 -21.59
C ILE A 459 -8.59 -20.92 -22.50
N LYS A 460 -9.07 -20.17 -23.49
CA LYS A 460 -8.23 -19.46 -24.47
C LYS A 460 -8.16 -17.95 -24.22
N HIS A 461 -9.20 -17.43 -23.58
CA HIS A 461 -9.43 -16.01 -23.37
C HIS A 461 -9.94 -15.79 -21.94
N VAL A 462 -9.36 -14.82 -21.25
CA VAL A 462 -9.78 -14.36 -19.93
C VAL A 462 -10.12 -12.88 -20.04
N PHE A 463 -11.29 -12.51 -19.51
CA PHE A 463 -11.72 -11.11 -19.44
C PHE A 463 -11.73 -10.67 -17.98
N LEU A 464 -10.98 -9.63 -17.67
CA LEU A 464 -11.04 -8.93 -16.40
C LEU A 464 -11.90 -7.67 -16.60
N ILE A 465 -13.05 -7.64 -15.93
CA ILE A 465 -13.96 -6.49 -15.95
C ILE A 465 -13.79 -5.76 -14.62
N VAL A 466 -13.18 -4.58 -14.67
CA VAL A 466 -12.94 -3.74 -13.50
C VAL A 466 -14.20 -2.93 -13.22
N LYS A 467 -14.70 -3.06 -12.00
CA LYS A 467 -15.76 -2.25 -11.40
C LYS A 467 -15.36 -1.95 -9.96
N GLU A 468 -15.75 -0.81 -9.45
CA GLU A 468 -15.20 -0.22 -8.24
C GLU A 468 -16.27 0.30 -7.27
N ASN A 469 -15.87 0.59 -6.02
CA ASN A 469 -16.62 1.34 -5.01
C ASN A 469 -17.92 0.66 -4.57
N ARG A 470 -17.96 -0.67 -4.68
CA ARG A 470 -19.04 -1.53 -4.20
C ARG A 470 -18.45 -2.67 -3.39
N THR A 471 -19.03 -2.91 -2.22
CA THR A 471 -18.73 -4.11 -1.44
C THR A 471 -19.51 -5.30 -1.99
N TYR A 472 -19.05 -6.52 -1.70
CA TYR A 472 -19.73 -7.76 -2.07
C TYR A 472 -21.21 -7.73 -1.65
N ASP A 473 -21.49 -7.46 -0.37
CA ASP A 473 -22.85 -7.51 0.16
C ASP A 473 -23.76 -6.46 -0.47
N GLN A 474 -23.24 -5.27 -0.82
CA GLN A 474 -24.04 -4.25 -1.50
C GLN A 474 -24.62 -4.75 -2.83
N GLN A 475 -23.90 -5.62 -3.55
CA GLN A 475 -24.29 -6.08 -4.88
C GLN A 475 -24.89 -7.50 -4.90
N PHE A 476 -24.35 -8.40 -4.08
CA PHE A 476 -24.63 -9.84 -4.13
C PHE A 476 -25.15 -10.40 -2.81
N GLY A 477 -25.34 -9.58 -1.77
CA GLY A 477 -25.76 -10.04 -0.44
C GLY A 477 -27.11 -10.78 -0.41
N ASP A 478 -27.94 -10.61 -1.43
CA ASP A 478 -29.24 -11.29 -1.59
C ASP A 478 -29.21 -12.54 -2.49
N ILE A 479 -28.03 -12.95 -2.98
CA ILE A 479 -27.85 -14.21 -3.69
C ILE A 479 -27.60 -15.32 -2.65
N GLY A 480 -28.66 -16.06 -2.30
CA GLY A 480 -28.63 -17.05 -1.22
C GLY A 480 -27.68 -18.24 -1.41
N GLU A 481 -27.07 -18.40 -2.58
CA GLU A 481 -25.99 -19.36 -2.83
C GLU A 481 -24.65 -18.97 -2.19
N GLY A 482 -24.42 -17.67 -1.89
CA GLY A 482 -23.21 -17.18 -1.22
C GLY A 482 -23.43 -16.84 0.26
N ASN A 483 -22.34 -16.59 0.98
CA ASN A 483 -22.29 -16.14 2.36
C ASN A 483 -22.49 -14.61 2.46
N GLY A 484 -23.56 -14.11 1.85
CA GLY A 484 -23.92 -12.69 1.83
C GLY A 484 -24.94 -12.29 2.90
N ASP A 485 -24.92 -11.02 3.29
CA ASP A 485 -25.94 -10.43 4.15
C ASP A 485 -27.02 -9.70 3.32
N PRO A 486 -28.24 -10.26 3.18
CA PRO A 486 -29.30 -9.64 2.39
C PRO A 486 -29.78 -8.31 2.98
N THR A 487 -29.49 -8.01 4.24
CA THR A 487 -29.83 -6.73 4.88
C THR A 487 -28.92 -5.59 4.43
N LEU A 488 -27.75 -5.92 3.86
CA LEU A 488 -26.78 -4.97 3.31
C LEU A 488 -26.91 -4.81 1.78
N ALA A 489 -27.75 -5.61 1.13
CA ALA A 489 -27.97 -5.58 -0.32
C ALA A 489 -28.70 -4.31 -0.77
N GLN A 490 -27.96 -3.36 -1.33
CA GLN A 490 -28.49 -2.10 -1.88
C GLN A 490 -28.85 -2.23 -3.36
N PHE A 491 -28.07 -3.02 -4.10
CA PHE A 491 -28.18 -3.20 -5.55
C PHE A 491 -28.62 -4.62 -5.95
N GLY A 492 -29.11 -5.40 -4.98
CA GLY A 492 -29.75 -6.69 -5.20
C GLY A 492 -31.19 -6.56 -5.68
N THR A 493 -32.08 -7.37 -5.12
CA THR A 493 -33.51 -7.38 -5.39
C THR A 493 -34.20 -6.32 -4.52
N ASN A 494 -34.84 -5.34 -5.15
CA ASN A 494 -35.57 -4.28 -4.46
C ASN A 494 -36.86 -4.81 -3.81
N THR A 495 -37.53 -3.96 -3.02
CA THR A 495 -38.76 -4.31 -2.30
C THR A 495 -39.95 -4.69 -3.20
N ALA A 496 -39.89 -4.36 -4.49
CA ALA A 496 -40.86 -4.77 -5.51
C ALA A 496 -40.49 -6.10 -6.20
N GLY A 497 -39.42 -6.76 -5.77
CA GLY A 497 -38.93 -8.02 -6.37
C GLY A 497 -38.12 -7.83 -7.66
N GLN A 498 -37.72 -6.60 -8.00
CA GLN A 498 -36.95 -6.31 -9.21
C GLN A 498 -35.45 -6.20 -8.88
N LYS A 499 -34.60 -6.75 -9.75
CA LYS A 499 -33.15 -6.64 -9.59
C LYS A 499 -32.67 -5.25 -10.01
N VAL A 500 -31.93 -4.56 -9.14
CA VAL A 500 -31.30 -3.26 -9.43
C VAL A 500 -30.08 -3.44 -10.32
N THR A 501 -29.33 -4.54 -10.16
CA THR A 501 -28.18 -4.92 -11.03
C THR A 501 -28.44 -6.24 -11.77
N PRO A 502 -29.42 -6.29 -12.70
CA PRO A 502 -29.87 -7.55 -13.30
C PRO A 502 -28.76 -8.29 -14.07
N ASN A 503 -27.83 -7.57 -14.69
CA ASN A 503 -26.74 -8.16 -15.47
C ASN A 503 -25.70 -8.82 -14.56
N GLN A 504 -25.25 -8.14 -13.51
CA GLN A 504 -24.29 -8.68 -12.52
C GLN A 504 -24.87 -9.92 -11.84
N GLN A 505 -26.12 -9.84 -11.41
CA GLN A 505 -26.86 -10.96 -10.83
C GLN A 505 -27.04 -12.14 -11.80
N ALA A 506 -27.17 -11.88 -13.11
CA ALA A 506 -27.23 -12.93 -14.11
C ALA A 506 -25.85 -13.57 -14.34
N LEU A 507 -24.78 -12.77 -14.42
CA LEU A 507 -23.40 -13.25 -14.55
C LEU A 507 -23.01 -14.16 -13.39
N ALA A 508 -23.26 -13.74 -12.15
CA ALA A 508 -22.98 -14.55 -10.96
C ALA A 508 -23.70 -15.91 -11.00
N LYS A 509 -24.98 -15.93 -11.40
CA LYS A 509 -25.77 -17.18 -11.50
C LYS A 509 -25.34 -18.08 -12.66
N GLN A 510 -24.81 -17.50 -13.74
CA GLN A 510 -24.42 -18.23 -14.94
C GLN A 510 -22.99 -18.80 -14.84
N PHE A 511 -22.05 -18.02 -14.32
CA PHE A 511 -20.61 -18.32 -14.37
C PHE A 511 -20.00 -18.69 -13.01
N GLY A 512 -20.73 -18.47 -11.93
CA GLY A 512 -20.26 -18.70 -10.56
C GLY A 512 -20.27 -17.41 -9.75
N LEU A 513 -20.59 -17.56 -8.48
CA LEU A 513 -20.47 -16.53 -7.47
C LEU A 513 -19.23 -16.88 -6.64
N TYR A 514 -18.30 -15.93 -6.53
CA TYR A 514 -17.15 -16.04 -5.64
C TYR A 514 -17.42 -15.14 -4.45
N ASP A 515 -17.64 -15.75 -3.29
CA ASP A 515 -17.70 -15.11 -1.99
C ASP A 515 -16.42 -15.40 -1.21
N ASN A 516 -16.28 -14.73 -0.06
CA ASN A 516 -15.12 -14.87 0.79
C ASN A 516 -13.76 -14.64 0.08
N THR A 517 -13.73 -13.68 -0.84
CA THR A 517 -12.51 -13.19 -1.48
C THR A 517 -11.86 -12.16 -0.57
N TYR A 518 -10.60 -12.39 -0.23
CA TYR A 518 -9.79 -11.50 0.59
C TYR A 518 -8.93 -10.61 -0.31
N ASP A 519 -8.89 -9.33 0.03
CA ASP A 519 -8.10 -8.29 -0.62
C ASP A 519 -7.64 -7.31 0.46
N VAL A 520 -6.43 -6.77 0.30
CA VAL A 520 -5.87 -5.76 1.20
C VAL A 520 -6.34 -4.35 0.86
N GLY A 521 -6.95 -4.14 -0.29
CA GLY A 521 -7.49 -2.85 -0.71
C GLY A 521 -8.61 -2.34 0.19
N THR A 522 -8.39 -1.22 0.87
CA THR A 522 -9.44 -0.49 1.59
C THR A 522 -10.06 0.62 0.75
N ASN A 523 -9.38 1.08 -0.30
CA ASN A 523 -9.86 2.06 -1.27
C ASN A 523 -9.28 1.78 -2.68
N SER A 524 -9.58 2.66 -3.65
CA SER A 524 -9.12 2.50 -5.04
C SER A 524 -7.62 2.39 -5.19
N ALA A 525 -6.86 3.20 -4.45
CA ALA A 525 -5.43 3.27 -4.65
C ALA A 525 -4.79 1.91 -4.38
N GLU A 526 -5.17 1.31 -3.26
CA GLU A 526 -4.71 -0.03 -2.88
C GLU A 526 -5.34 -1.12 -3.76
N GLY A 527 -6.65 -1.03 -4.03
CA GLY A 527 -7.40 -2.06 -4.75
C GLY A 527 -6.99 -2.22 -6.21
N HIS A 528 -6.71 -1.11 -6.90
CA HIS A 528 -6.21 -1.17 -8.28
C HIS A 528 -4.78 -1.70 -8.33
N ASN A 529 -3.92 -1.33 -7.39
CA ASN A 529 -2.58 -1.89 -7.29
C ASN A 529 -2.64 -3.41 -7.05
N TRP A 530 -3.45 -3.86 -6.09
CA TRP A 530 -3.66 -5.29 -5.86
C TRP A 530 -4.18 -6.01 -7.11
N LEU A 531 -5.16 -5.43 -7.80
CA LEU A 531 -5.76 -6.04 -8.98
C LEU A 531 -4.79 -6.16 -10.15
N MET A 532 -3.97 -5.13 -10.39
CA MET A 532 -3.07 -5.07 -11.55
C MET A 532 -1.71 -5.71 -11.29
N GLN A 533 -1.27 -5.76 -10.04
CA GLN A 533 0.08 -6.18 -9.67
C GLN A 533 0.09 -7.52 -8.91
N GLY A 534 -1.06 -7.95 -8.40
CA GLY A 534 -1.18 -9.10 -7.49
C GLY A 534 -0.63 -8.81 -6.10
N ASP A 535 -0.37 -7.53 -5.80
CA ASP A 535 0.21 -7.04 -4.57
C ASP A 535 -0.13 -5.55 -4.38
N ASN A 536 -0.12 -5.09 -3.13
CA ASN A 536 -0.24 -3.67 -2.78
C ASN A 536 1.09 -3.27 -2.13
N PRO A 537 1.95 -2.49 -2.83
CA PRO A 537 3.28 -2.16 -2.34
C PRO A 537 3.27 -1.35 -1.05
N GLU A 538 4.34 -1.50 -0.26
CA GLU A 538 4.48 -0.75 1.00
C GLU A 538 4.35 0.77 0.84
N TYR A 539 4.76 1.35 -0.29
CA TYR A 539 4.59 2.78 -0.55
C TYR A 539 3.11 3.19 -0.51
N THR A 540 2.22 2.34 -1.01
CA THR A 540 0.76 2.53 -0.95
C THR A 540 0.21 2.24 0.44
N GLU A 541 0.70 1.18 1.10
CA GLU A 541 0.34 0.81 2.47
C GLU A 541 0.64 1.94 3.47
N SER A 542 1.83 2.52 3.37
CA SER A 542 2.31 3.61 4.21
C SER A 542 1.82 4.99 3.78
N SER A 543 1.03 5.08 2.71
CA SER A 543 0.27 6.28 2.29
C SER A 543 -1.24 6.15 2.55
N ALA A 544 -1.70 4.95 2.92
CA ALA A 544 -3.11 4.63 2.95
C ALA A 544 -3.87 5.46 4.00
N GLY A 545 -4.81 6.27 3.52
CA GLY A 545 -5.63 7.15 4.36
C GLY A 545 -5.13 8.60 4.44
N GLU A 546 -3.90 8.89 3.99
CA GLU A 546 -3.40 10.27 3.86
C GLU A 546 -3.34 10.74 2.40
N TYR A 547 -2.75 9.95 1.49
CA TYR A 547 -2.49 10.26 0.08
C TYR A 547 -1.99 11.69 -0.18
N GLN A 548 -1.16 12.23 0.73
CA GLN A 548 -0.69 13.62 0.67
C GLN A 548 0.29 13.86 -0.47
N ARG A 549 1.16 12.86 -0.72
CA ARG A 549 2.09 12.89 -1.84
C ARG A 549 1.36 12.64 -3.16
N SER A 550 0.68 11.52 -3.29
CA SER A 550 0.01 11.12 -4.51
C SER A 550 -1.08 10.09 -4.24
N TYR A 551 -1.97 9.92 -5.20
CA TYR A 551 -2.88 8.77 -5.30
C TYR A 551 -2.20 7.73 -6.19
N ASP A 552 -1.46 6.83 -5.57
CA ASP A 552 -0.29 6.15 -6.11
C ASP A 552 -0.60 4.84 -6.85
N THR A 553 -1.38 4.94 -7.93
CA THR A 553 -1.78 3.80 -8.78
C THR A 553 -1.06 3.77 -10.12
N GLU A 554 -1.53 4.57 -11.08
CA GLU A 554 -1.14 4.50 -12.50
C GLU A 554 0.06 5.38 -12.87
N GLU A 555 0.14 6.57 -12.27
CA GLU A 555 1.09 7.62 -12.69
C GLU A 555 2.26 7.84 -11.72
N ASP A 556 2.30 7.11 -10.61
CA ASP A 556 3.38 7.18 -9.63
C ASP A 556 4.19 5.89 -9.61
N VAL A 557 5.42 5.97 -10.15
CA VAL A 557 6.37 4.85 -10.22
C VAL A 557 6.72 4.25 -8.85
N LEU A 558 6.51 4.97 -7.75
CA LEU A 558 6.74 4.46 -6.40
C LEU A 558 5.62 3.51 -5.95
N GLY A 559 4.43 3.57 -6.57
CA GLY A 559 3.34 2.60 -6.37
C GLY A 559 3.49 1.32 -7.20
N HIS A 560 4.60 1.13 -7.94
CA HIS A 560 4.80 -0.01 -8.82
C HIS A 560 5.73 -1.08 -8.21
N GLN A 561 5.20 -2.31 -8.09
CA GLN A 561 5.88 -3.52 -7.66
C GLN A 561 6.92 -3.95 -8.70
N ARG A 562 8.13 -4.28 -8.26
CA ARG A 562 9.25 -4.62 -9.16
C ARG A 562 9.03 -5.88 -10.01
N SER A 563 8.09 -6.74 -9.65
CA SER A 563 7.71 -7.91 -10.47
C SER A 563 6.86 -7.54 -11.69
N GLY A 564 6.42 -6.29 -11.80
CA GLY A 564 5.55 -5.82 -12.87
C GLY A 564 4.09 -6.18 -12.61
N PHE A 565 3.35 -6.36 -13.70
CA PHE A 565 1.89 -6.37 -13.71
C PHE A 565 1.33 -7.63 -14.35
N LEU A 566 0.03 -7.88 -14.14
CA LEU A 566 -0.70 -9.03 -14.66
C LEU A 566 -0.54 -9.19 -16.18
N TRP A 567 -0.64 -8.10 -16.96
CA TRP A 567 -0.46 -8.16 -18.41
C TRP A 567 0.98 -8.51 -18.81
N THR A 568 1.98 -8.00 -18.09
CA THR A 568 3.39 -8.33 -18.37
C THR A 568 3.70 -9.79 -18.05
N ALA A 569 3.02 -10.38 -17.06
CA ALA A 569 3.09 -11.81 -16.77
C ALA A 569 2.45 -12.64 -17.90
N VAL A 570 1.33 -12.19 -18.46
CA VAL A 570 0.68 -12.82 -19.63
C VAL A 570 1.59 -12.77 -20.86
N GLU A 571 2.17 -11.61 -21.17
CA GLU A 571 3.10 -11.46 -22.31
C GLU A 571 4.36 -12.30 -22.13
N SER A 572 4.91 -12.36 -20.91
CA SER A 572 6.06 -13.20 -20.58
C SER A 572 5.78 -14.70 -20.74
N ALA A 573 4.52 -15.12 -20.61
CA ALA A 573 4.07 -16.49 -20.90
C ALA A 573 3.85 -16.76 -22.40
N GLY A 574 4.10 -15.77 -23.28
CA GLY A 574 3.93 -15.88 -24.73
C GLY A 574 2.48 -15.72 -25.20
N ALA A 575 1.62 -15.15 -24.36
CA ALA A 575 0.21 -14.88 -24.66
C ALA A 575 -0.03 -13.39 -24.91
N THR A 576 -1.12 -13.04 -25.58
CA THR A 576 -1.45 -11.63 -25.90
C THR A 576 -2.33 -10.99 -24.84
N ALA A 577 -2.11 -9.70 -24.57
CA ALA A 577 -2.94 -8.88 -23.70
C ALA A 577 -3.52 -7.68 -24.47
N ARG A 578 -4.67 -7.17 -24.01
CA ARG A 578 -5.29 -5.95 -24.54
C ARG A 578 -5.96 -5.17 -23.41
N ASN A 579 -5.77 -3.86 -23.40
CA ASN A 579 -6.35 -2.99 -22.39
C ASN A 579 -7.41 -2.07 -22.98
N TYR A 580 -8.51 -1.89 -22.23
CA TYR A 580 -9.62 -1.01 -22.59
C TYR A 580 -9.95 -0.12 -21.38
N GLY A 581 -9.09 0.89 -21.16
CA GLY A 581 -9.36 2.02 -20.24
C GLY A 581 -8.83 1.89 -18.82
N GLU A 582 -8.31 0.73 -18.40
CA GLU A 582 -7.71 0.55 -17.05
C GLU A 582 -6.30 1.14 -17.01
N PHE A 583 -5.94 1.92 -15.98
CA PHE A 583 -4.63 2.62 -15.88
C PHE A 583 -4.29 3.47 -17.12
N GLU A 584 -5.33 3.98 -17.78
CA GLU A 584 -5.24 4.95 -18.85
C GLU A 584 -5.68 6.31 -18.33
N TYR A 585 -5.08 7.37 -18.86
CA TYR A 585 -5.44 8.74 -18.56
C TYR A 585 -5.87 9.49 -19.82
N MET A 586 -6.44 10.67 -19.60
CA MET A 586 -7.05 11.47 -20.64
C MET A 586 -6.24 12.75 -20.86
N GLU A 587 -5.50 12.83 -21.96
CA GLU A 587 -4.90 14.09 -22.37
C GLU A 587 -5.95 14.94 -23.12
N GLY A 588 -6.49 15.95 -22.45
CA GLY A 588 -7.48 16.87 -23.01
C GLY A 588 -8.87 16.24 -23.15
N LYS A 589 -9.67 16.29 -22.07
CA LYS A 589 -11.01 15.72 -22.04
C LYS A 589 -11.88 16.17 -23.23
N PRO A 590 -12.38 15.24 -24.06
CA PRO A 590 -13.30 15.61 -25.13
C PRO A 590 -14.56 16.29 -24.55
N PRO A 591 -15.12 17.30 -25.23
CA PRO A 591 -16.23 18.12 -24.71
C PRO A 591 -17.58 17.40 -24.69
N GLY A 592 -17.62 16.15 -25.16
CA GLY A 592 -18.81 15.32 -25.27
C GLY A 592 -19.60 15.21 -23.96
N THR A 593 -20.91 15.33 -24.09
CA THR A 593 -21.88 15.06 -23.01
C THR A 593 -22.27 13.59 -23.00
N TRP A 594 -22.73 13.10 -21.84
CA TRP A 594 -23.28 11.75 -21.69
C TRP A 594 -24.31 11.39 -22.77
N GLN A 595 -25.21 12.33 -23.08
CA GLN A 595 -26.24 12.11 -24.10
C GLN A 595 -25.65 11.92 -25.50
N GLN A 596 -24.57 12.62 -25.85
CA GLN A 596 -23.92 12.47 -27.15
C GLN A 596 -23.23 11.10 -27.25
N TYR A 597 -22.48 10.67 -26.22
CA TYR A 597 -21.91 9.33 -26.18
C TYR A 597 -22.98 8.24 -26.28
N TYR A 598 -24.06 8.38 -25.52
CA TYR A 598 -25.17 7.43 -25.52
C TYR A 598 -25.84 7.35 -26.89
N CYS A 599 -26.18 8.49 -27.51
CA CYS A 599 -26.79 8.52 -28.84
C CYS A 599 -25.89 7.89 -29.91
N ALA A 600 -24.58 8.17 -29.87
CA ALA A 600 -23.62 7.56 -30.79
C ALA A 600 -23.58 6.03 -30.61
N ALA A 601 -23.47 5.54 -29.37
CA ALA A 601 -23.48 4.12 -29.06
C ALA A 601 -24.77 3.42 -29.52
N LYS A 602 -25.94 3.99 -29.22
CA LYS A 602 -27.24 3.43 -29.64
C LYS A 602 -27.43 3.42 -31.16
N SER A 603 -26.92 4.43 -31.86
CA SER A 603 -26.93 4.50 -33.32
C SER A 603 -26.11 3.36 -33.91
N VAL A 604 -24.87 3.17 -33.43
CA VAL A 604 -23.98 2.09 -33.88
C VAL A 604 -24.54 0.71 -33.56
N GLU A 605 -25.07 0.50 -32.35
CA GLU A 605 -25.74 -0.74 -31.95
C GLU A 605 -26.90 -1.09 -32.89
N SER A 606 -27.60 -0.07 -33.42
CA SER A 606 -28.73 -0.23 -34.36
C SER A 606 -28.29 -0.38 -35.83
N GLY A 607 -26.98 -0.54 -36.11
CA GLY A 607 -26.41 -0.67 -37.45
C GLY A 607 -26.03 0.66 -38.12
N GLY A 608 -25.92 1.74 -37.34
CA GLY A 608 -25.41 3.03 -37.78
C GLY A 608 -23.89 3.03 -38.06
N ASP A 609 -23.37 4.16 -38.55
CA ASP A 609 -21.96 4.31 -38.88
C ASP A 609 -21.06 4.28 -37.63
N PRO A 610 -20.13 3.30 -37.50
CA PRO A 610 -19.20 3.21 -36.37
C PRO A 610 -18.33 4.44 -36.15
N SER A 611 -18.10 5.26 -37.19
CA SER A 611 -17.32 6.50 -37.09
C SER A 611 -17.91 7.52 -36.11
N GLN A 612 -19.21 7.40 -35.80
CA GLN A 612 -19.92 8.25 -34.84
C GLN A 612 -19.34 8.17 -33.43
N LEU A 613 -18.75 7.03 -33.03
CA LEU A 613 -18.10 6.93 -31.71
C LEU A 613 -16.86 7.81 -31.65
N THR A 614 -16.17 8.00 -32.78
CA THR A 614 -14.85 8.65 -32.83
C THR A 614 -14.86 10.08 -33.36
N THR A 615 -16.02 10.76 -33.29
CA THR A 615 -16.11 12.18 -33.66
C THR A 615 -15.21 13.05 -32.78
N PRO A 616 -14.76 14.22 -33.25
CA PRO A 616 -13.87 15.10 -32.48
C PRO A 616 -14.42 15.48 -31.09
N ASP A 617 -15.74 15.50 -30.91
CA ASP A 617 -16.37 15.81 -29.63
C ASP A 617 -16.36 14.63 -28.64
N LEU A 618 -16.15 13.39 -29.11
CA LEU A 618 -16.24 12.16 -28.30
C LEU A 618 -14.89 11.41 -28.20
N LYS A 619 -14.01 11.61 -29.17
CA LYS A 619 -12.71 10.96 -29.21
C LYS A 619 -11.69 11.74 -28.37
N GLY A 620 -11.17 11.13 -27.32
CA GLY A 620 -9.97 11.60 -26.62
C GLY A 620 -8.68 10.98 -27.17
N ASN A 621 -7.55 11.49 -26.68
CA ASN A 621 -6.24 10.86 -26.83
C ASN A 621 -5.94 10.11 -25.52
N TYR A 622 -6.23 8.81 -25.50
CA TYR A 622 -6.07 7.97 -24.32
C TYR A 622 -4.80 7.15 -24.43
N GLY A 623 -4.14 6.93 -23.30
CA GLY A 623 -2.93 6.15 -23.21
C GLY A 623 -2.50 5.97 -21.77
N SER A 624 -1.37 5.29 -21.58
CA SER A 624 -0.79 5.07 -20.26
C SER A 624 0.66 5.53 -20.24
N VAL A 625 1.10 6.00 -19.07
CA VAL A 625 2.52 6.32 -18.83
C VAL A 625 3.34 5.04 -18.65
N ILE A 626 2.70 3.92 -18.28
CA ILE A 626 3.34 2.62 -18.17
C ILE A 626 3.60 2.07 -19.58
N PRO A 627 4.88 1.93 -20.01
CA PRO A 627 5.18 1.64 -21.42
C PRO A 627 4.58 0.32 -21.92
N SER A 628 4.62 -0.73 -21.11
CA SER A 628 4.04 -2.04 -21.44
C SER A 628 2.52 -1.99 -21.56
N LEU A 629 1.84 -1.21 -20.72
CA LEU A 629 0.38 -1.07 -20.79
C LEU A 629 -0.02 -0.25 -22.02
N ASN A 630 0.67 0.86 -22.28
CA ASN A 630 0.42 1.71 -23.43
C ASN A 630 0.59 0.96 -24.76
N ALA A 631 1.50 -0.03 -24.81
CA ALA A 631 1.70 -0.86 -25.99
C ALA A 631 0.50 -1.78 -26.31
N ILE A 632 -0.31 -2.12 -25.30
CA ILE A 632 -1.48 -3.01 -25.44
C ILE A 632 -2.82 -2.27 -25.34
N ALA A 633 -2.81 -0.98 -25.00
CA ALA A 633 -4.00 -0.13 -24.89
C ALA A 633 -4.72 0.05 -26.22
N ASP A 634 -6.05 0.09 -26.17
CA ASP A 634 -6.86 0.62 -27.26
C ASP A 634 -6.98 2.15 -27.10
N PRO A 635 -6.34 2.95 -27.97
CA PRO A 635 -6.36 4.40 -27.83
C PRO A 635 -7.74 5.03 -28.04
N GLN A 636 -8.75 4.25 -28.44
CA GLN A 636 -10.14 4.69 -28.55
C GLN A 636 -10.95 4.40 -27.28
N SER A 637 -10.46 3.52 -26.41
CA SER A 637 -11.13 3.17 -25.16
C SER A 637 -10.93 4.28 -24.14
N PRO A 638 -12.01 4.89 -23.64
CA PRO A 638 -11.88 5.94 -22.66
C PRO A 638 -11.52 5.37 -21.28
N PRO A 639 -10.73 6.11 -20.48
CA PRO A 639 -10.48 5.76 -19.09
C PRO A 639 -11.71 6.01 -18.21
N PHE A 640 -11.51 6.01 -16.90
CA PHE A 640 -12.58 6.31 -15.95
C PHE A 640 -13.19 7.70 -16.20
N ASP A 641 -14.50 7.70 -16.51
CA ASP A 641 -15.29 8.91 -16.65
C ASP A 641 -16.78 8.58 -16.57
N LEU A 642 -17.47 9.12 -15.56
CA LEU A 642 -18.91 8.93 -15.34
C LEU A 642 -19.78 9.61 -16.40
N SER A 643 -19.23 10.56 -17.16
CA SER A 643 -19.93 11.19 -18.28
C SER A 643 -19.93 10.35 -19.54
N ILE A 644 -19.16 9.26 -19.58
CA ILE A 644 -19.16 8.31 -20.69
C ILE A 644 -19.92 7.06 -20.24
N PRO A 645 -20.97 6.61 -20.94
CA PRO A 645 -21.73 5.42 -20.56
C PRO A 645 -21.01 4.11 -20.92
N ASP A 646 -21.22 3.06 -20.12
CA ASP A 646 -20.62 1.75 -20.35
C ASP A 646 -20.99 1.13 -21.72
N ILE A 647 -22.18 1.45 -22.28
CA ILE A 647 -22.56 1.01 -23.63
C ILE A 647 -21.66 1.58 -24.73
N TYR A 648 -21.14 2.79 -24.54
CA TYR A 648 -20.17 3.38 -25.47
C TYR A 648 -18.84 2.63 -25.39
N ARG A 649 -18.34 2.34 -24.19
CA ARG A 649 -17.13 1.52 -23.97
C ARG A 649 -17.27 0.14 -24.61
N TYR A 650 -18.43 -0.48 -24.45
CA TYR A 650 -18.74 -1.76 -25.09
C TYR A 650 -18.69 -1.69 -26.62
N GLU A 651 -19.28 -0.67 -27.26
CA GLU A 651 -19.24 -0.56 -28.73
C GLU A 651 -17.82 -0.26 -29.25
N ILE A 652 -16.97 0.45 -28.49
CA ILE A 652 -15.54 0.58 -28.80
C ILE A 652 -14.84 -0.78 -28.74
N TRP A 653 -14.97 -1.50 -27.62
CA TRP A 653 -14.42 -2.83 -27.43
C TRP A 653 -14.86 -3.80 -28.54
N LYS A 654 -16.15 -3.77 -28.89
CA LYS A 654 -16.75 -4.63 -29.90
C LYS A 654 -16.15 -4.37 -31.29
N GLN A 655 -15.89 -3.11 -31.65
CA GLN A 655 -15.24 -2.79 -32.92
C GLN A 655 -13.82 -3.35 -33.00
N ASP A 656 -13.05 -3.22 -31.91
CA ASP A 656 -11.71 -3.82 -31.84
C ASP A 656 -11.79 -5.34 -31.93
N PHE A 657 -12.71 -5.96 -31.19
CA PHE A 657 -12.95 -7.40 -31.22
C PHE A 657 -13.34 -7.92 -32.61
N GLU A 658 -14.30 -7.28 -33.29
CA GLU A 658 -14.74 -7.69 -34.63
C GLU A 658 -13.63 -7.55 -35.68
N LYS A 659 -12.73 -6.58 -35.50
CA LYS A 659 -11.62 -6.31 -36.41
C LYS A 659 -10.41 -7.20 -36.15
N ASN A 660 -10.01 -7.36 -34.90
CA ASN A 660 -8.72 -7.92 -34.49
C ASN A 660 -8.84 -9.29 -33.79
N GLY A 661 -10.06 -9.70 -33.41
CA GLY A 661 -10.30 -10.89 -32.60
C GLY A 661 -10.02 -10.65 -31.11
N LEU A 662 -10.02 -11.73 -30.33
CA LEU A 662 -9.76 -11.66 -28.89
C LEU A 662 -8.29 -11.88 -28.56
N ALA A 663 -7.73 -11.03 -27.69
CA ALA A 663 -6.49 -11.32 -27.00
C ALA A 663 -6.66 -12.50 -26.02
N ASN A 664 -5.57 -13.15 -25.61
CA ASN A 664 -5.64 -14.17 -24.57
C ASN A 664 -6.10 -13.59 -23.23
N PHE A 665 -5.79 -12.32 -22.96
CA PHE A 665 -6.23 -11.58 -21.79
C PHE A 665 -6.74 -10.19 -22.20
N GLY A 666 -7.95 -9.83 -21.78
CA GLY A 666 -8.56 -8.52 -22.03
C GLY A 666 -9.00 -7.85 -20.73
N MET A 667 -8.62 -6.60 -20.52
CA MET A 667 -8.99 -5.78 -19.35
C MET A 667 -9.95 -4.68 -19.77
N ILE A 668 -11.08 -4.53 -19.08
CA ILE A 668 -12.11 -3.54 -19.41
C ILE A 668 -12.56 -2.83 -18.14
N TRP A 669 -12.45 -1.50 -18.07
CA TRP A 669 -13.00 -0.71 -16.97
C TRP A 669 -14.41 -0.20 -17.28
N LEU A 670 -15.39 -0.56 -16.44
CA LEU A 670 -16.79 -0.14 -16.54
C LEU A 670 -17.18 0.83 -15.42
N SER A 671 -16.99 2.11 -15.68
CA SER A 671 -17.07 3.21 -14.70
C SER A 671 -18.49 3.56 -14.21
N SER A 672 -19.57 3.07 -14.83
CA SER A 672 -20.95 3.40 -14.43
C SER A 672 -21.40 2.63 -13.17
N ASP A 673 -20.55 2.56 -12.16
CA ASP A 673 -20.77 1.91 -10.85
C ASP A 673 -20.74 2.88 -9.68
N HIS A 674 -20.24 4.09 -9.87
CA HIS A 674 -20.34 5.17 -8.90
C HIS A 674 -21.76 5.75 -9.00
N THR A 675 -22.54 5.63 -7.92
CA THR A 675 -23.87 6.26 -7.84
C THR A 675 -23.71 7.76 -7.64
N GLY A 676 -23.17 8.45 -8.65
CA GLY A 676 -23.67 9.77 -8.97
C GLY A 676 -25.11 9.56 -9.41
N GLY A 677 -26.03 9.47 -8.44
CA GLY A 677 -27.44 9.25 -8.75
C GLY A 677 -27.88 10.24 -9.83
N PRO A 678 -28.80 9.85 -10.74
CA PRO A 678 -29.30 10.81 -11.70
C PRO A 678 -29.84 12.02 -10.93
N THR A 679 -29.59 13.21 -11.44
CA THR A 679 -30.12 14.45 -10.87
C THR A 679 -31.65 14.48 -10.85
N THR A 680 -32.32 13.50 -11.48
CA THR A 680 -33.77 13.31 -11.43
C THR A 680 -34.19 11.83 -11.47
N PRO A 681 -35.30 11.44 -10.80
CA PRO A 681 -35.78 10.05 -10.71
C PRO A 681 -36.30 9.40 -12.01
N GLU A 682 -36.25 10.08 -13.15
CA GLU A 682 -37.08 9.75 -14.33
C GLU A 682 -36.35 8.98 -15.43
N ALA A 683 -35.12 8.50 -15.20
CA ALA A 683 -34.34 7.72 -16.16
C ALA A 683 -34.21 6.23 -15.77
N GLY A 684 -35.32 5.60 -15.38
CA GLY A 684 -35.43 4.16 -15.09
C GLY A 684 -36.53 3.49 -15.90
#